data_AF-A0A9L0KHY9-F1
#
_entry.id   AF-A0A9L0KHY9-F1
#
_cell.length_a   1.000
_cell.length_b   1.000
_cell.length_c   1.000
_cell.angle_alpha   90.00
_cell.angle_beta   90.00
_cell.angle_gamma   90.00
#
_symmetry.space_group_name_H-M   'P 1'
#
loop_
_entity.id
_entity.type
_entity.pdbx_description
1 polymer ?
#
loop_
_entity_poly.entity_id
_entity_poly.type
_entity_poly.pdbx_seq_one_letter_code
_entity_poly.pdbx_strand_id
1 'polypeptide(L)'
;MLSLFVYLGLPSKVSFFKKDKTVSQFKKSENNPCTRLQGNFGTPHIKNSCPCLVRASQRNLSCQVSKRGERPHHLQKEEGEASPTPLRLFSPSVRRQRKALPLHSPPDPRRHVGPVPGNQSPAPQRAPPRPSGLPERSARAFQKAGLVGVVAGRPGTLSLLPTSTALAAECLPVAGFPAPAKHLPFWSLKYVVMAKFRRKTCIILSLFILFIFSLMMGLKMLRPNKATFGDPFGLDLLPELRQQSHLGKSFDSQKSDKINSETNVKNLKSVEITIKASKASEPNLEEQPPLNYYLHVFYYSWYGNPQFDGKYVHWNHPILKHWDPKITKNYPQGKHNPPDDIGSSFYPELGSYSSRDPSVIETHMKQMYSASIGVLALSWYPPHSKDENGEPTDDLVPGILDKAHKYNLKVTFHIEPYSNRDENNMYRNVKYIIDKYGNHPAFYRYKTKNGNALPMFYVYDSYITKPEKWANLLTASGSQSIRNSPYDGLFIALLVENKHKYDILRGGFDGIYTYFATNGFTYGSSYENWGRLKFFCDQFNLMFIPSVGPGYIDTSIRPWNAQNTRNRVNGKYYETALSAALQAQPSVISITSFNEWHEGTQIEKAVPKRTSNTVYLDYRPHKPSLYLELTRKWSEKYSKERATYELDHQLPVS
;
A
#
# COMPACT_ATOMS: atom_id res chain seq x y z
N MET A 1 28.40 -35.02 46.76
CA MET A 1 27.41 -34.14 47.44
C MET A 1 26.12 -34.28 46.63
N LEU A 2 25.01 -34.86 47.10
CA LEU A 2 24.34 -34.80 48.41
C LEU A 2 23.96 -33.35 48.79
N SER A 3 22.71 -32.99 49.10
CA SER A 3 21.47 -33.78 49.35
C SER A 3 20.28 -33.20 48.55
N LEU A 4 19.17 -33.90 48.23
CA LEU A 4 18.24 -34.79 48.98
C LEU A 4 17.43 -34.05 50.09
N PHE A 5 16.11 -34.27 50.31
CA PHE A 5 15.04 -34.98 49.56
C PHE A 5 13.65 -34.76 50.25
N VAL A 6 12.68 -35.68 50.08
CA VAL A 6 11.49 -35.97 50.96
C VAL A 6 10.30 -34.98 50.88
N TYR A 7 9.00 -35.34 50.89
CA TYR A 7 8.14 -36.53 50.57
C TYR A 7 6.65 -36.11 50.79
N LEU A 8 5.54 -36.84 50.54
CA LEU A 8 5.20 -38.17 49.95
C LEU A 8 3.77 -38.07 49.31
N GLY A 9 3.10 -39.19 48.96
CA GLY A 9 1.67 -39.15 48.60
C GLY A 9 1.02 -40.38 47.91
N LEU A 10 1.57 -41.60 48.06
CA LEU A 10 1.06 -42.88 47.51
C LEU A 10 0.26 -43.67 48.60
N PRO A 11 -0.35 -44.87 48.35
CA PRO A 11 -0.41 -45.76 47.16
C PRO A 11 -1.86 -45.83 46.59
N SER A 12 -2.44 -46.83 45.89
CA SER A 12 -2.20 -48.28 45.61
C SER A 12 -2.91 -48.68 44.28
N LYS A 13 -2.98 -49.92 43.75
CA LYS A 13 -2.49 -51.28 44.10
C LYS A 13 -2.33 -52.11 42.78
N VAL A 14 -2.23 -53.44 42.83
CA VAL A 14 -2.08 -54.37 41.68
C VAL A 14 -3.03 -55.57 41.79
N SER A 15 -3.47 -56.16 40.67
CA SER A 15 -3.90 -57.57 40.59
C SER A 15 -3.67 -58.16 39.17
N PHE A 16 -3.52 -59.47 39.07
CA PHE A 16 -3.18 -60.26 37.87
C PHE A 16 -4.38 -61.11 37.40
N PHE A 17 -4.42 -61.47 36.11
CA PHE A 17 -4.78 -62.84 35.69
C PHE A 17 -4.09 -63.20 34.35
N LYS A 18 -4.18 -64.46 33.92
CA LYS A 18 -3.20 -65.14 33.03
C LYS A 18 -3.89 -66.21 32.16
N LYS A 19 -3.26 -66.59 31.03
CA LYS A 19 -3.60 -67.74 30.13
C LYS A 19 -4.87 -67.56 29.27
N ASP A 20 -5.08 -68.24 28.12
CA ASP A 20 -4.19 -68.95 27.17
C ASP A 20 -4.95 -69.23 25.85
N LYS A 21 -4.22 -69.75 24.83
CA LYS A 21 -4.67 -70.79 23.85
C LYS A 21 -5.60 -70.45 22.64
N THR A 22 -4.92 -70.32 21.49
CA THR A 22 -4.96 -71.22 20.28
C THR A 22 -6.16 -71.32 19.30
N VAL A 23 -5.73 -71.48 18.03
CA VAL A 23 -6.32 -72.26 16.91
C VAL A 23 -7.29 -71.56 15.94
N SER A 24 -7.13 -71.94 14.67
CA SER A 24 -7.80 -71.45 13.45
C SER A 24 -8.87 -72.42 12.95
N GLN A 25 -9.73 -72.00 12.00
CA GLN A 25 -9.77 -72.62 10.65
C GLN A 25 -10.71 -71.90 9.64
N PHE A 26 -10.28 -71.93 8.36
CA PHE A 26 -11.04 -72.06 7.10
C PHE A 26 -12.00 -70.96 6.55
N LYS A 27 -11.62 -70.47 5.33
CA LYS A 27 -12.40 -70.30 4.05
C LYS A 27 -13.70 -69.46 4.06
N LYS A 28 -14.12 -68.78 2.99
CA LYS A 28 -13.80 -68.64 1.54
C LYS A 28 -14.06 -67.15 1.16
N SER A 29 -13.77 -66.57 -0.02
CA SER A 29 -13.19 -66.95 -1.32
C SER A 29 -12.78 -65.67 -2.09
N GLU A 30 -12.01 -65.83 -3.17
CA GLU A 30 -11.90 -65.01 -4.41
C GLU A 30 -12.43 -63.53 -4.46
N ASN A 31 -11.76 -62.56 -5.11
CA ASN A 31 -10.79 -62.64 -6.21
C ASN A 31 -9.65 -61.58 -6.15
N ASN A 32 -8.57 -61.88 -6.88
CA ASN A 32 -7.41 -61.03 -7.23
C ASN A 32 -7.35 -60.93 -8.79
N PRO A 33 -6.37 -60.32 -9.48
CA PRO A 33 -5.17 -59.57 -9.05
C PRO A 33 -5.18 -58.10 -9.59
N CYS A 34 -4.22 -57.17 -9.45
CA CYS A 34 -2.75 -57.19 -9.29
C CYS A 34 -1.97 -57.66 -10.54
N THR A 35 -0.74 -57.24 -10.90
CA THR A 35 0.09 -56.03 -10.68
C THR A 35 1.31 -56.15 -11.61
N ARG A 36 2.09 -55.05 -11.81
CA ARG A 36 3.55 -55.07 -12.11
C ARG A 36 3.94 -55.57 -13.54
N LEU A 37 5.18 -55.41 -14.03
CA LEU A 37 6.48 -55.05 -13.39
C LEU A 37 7.36 -54.12 -14.28
N GLN A 38 8.67 -54.05 -14.00
CA GLN A 38 9.69 -53.14 -14.58
C GLN A 38 9.89 -53.27 -16.11
N GLY A 39 10.47 -52.23 -16.73
CA GLY A 39 10.85 -52.19 -18.16
C GLY A 39 12.36 -52.17 -18.42
N ASN A 40 12.77 -52.05 -19.69
CA ASN A 40 14.16 -51.85 -20.11
C ASN A 40 14.28 -51.22 -21.51
N PHE A 41 15.52 -50.92 -21.94
CA PHE A 41 15.95 -50.26 -23.19
C PHE A 41 15.38 -50.82 -24.52
N GLY A 42 15.31 -49.97 -25.56
CA GLY A 42 15.56 -50.39 -26.96
C GLY A 42 14.60 -49.91 -28.07
N THR A 43 15.08 -49.01 -28.95
CA THR A 43 14.61 -48.81 -30.35
C THR A 43 15.10 -49.96 -31.26
N PRO A 44 14.55 -50.27 -32.49
CA PRO A 44 14.08 -49.27 -33.48
C PRO A 44 13.01 -49.67 -34.56
N HIS A 45 12.63 -48.65 -35.37
CA HIS A 45 12.33 -48.66 -36.83
C HIS A 45 11.11 -49.35 -37.50
N ILE A 46 10.74 -48.73 -38.66
CA ILE A 46 9.84 -49.16 -39.78
C ILE A 46 8.33 -49.09 -39.46
N LYS A 47 7.43 -48.33 -40.12
CA LYS A 47 7.19 -47.81 -41.52
C LYS A 47 6.23 -48.66 -42.37
N ASN A 48 5.01 -48.14 -42.56
CA ASN A 48 4.26 -47.91 -43.83
C ASN A 48 2.79 -47.58 -43.46
N SER A 49 2.00 -46.79 -44.21
CA SER A 49 1.94 -46.63 -45.68
C SER A 49 1.77 -45.17 -46.17
N CYS A 50 1.98 -44.99 -47.48
CA CYS A 50 1.74 -43.77 -48.30
C CYS A 50 0.39 -43.92 -49.09
N PRO A 51 -0.02 -43.11 -50.10
CA PRO A 51 0.68 -42.13 -50.98
C PRO A 51 -0.02 -40.73 -51.07
N CYS A 52 0.34 -39.72 -51.91
CA CYS A 52 1.41 -39.54 -52.91
C CYS A 52 1.84 -38.04 -53.04
N LEU A 53 3.15 -37.86 -53.28
CA LEU A 53 3.89 -37.04 -54.26
C LEU A 53 3.16 -36.00 -55.18
N VAL A 54 3.81 -34.96 -55.76
CA VAL A 54 5.25 -34.69 -56.01
C VAL A 54 5.66 -33.20 -55.79
N ARG A 55 6.90 -33.03 -55.31
CA ARG A 55 7.95 -32.01 -55.56
C ARG A 55 8.06 -31.50 -57.04
N ALA A 56 8.90 -30.53 -57.44
CA ALA A 56 9.59 -29.36 -56.82
C ALA A 56 10.43 -28.64 -57.93
N SER A 57 11.31 -27.69 -57.54
CA SER A 57 12.50 -27.16 -58.24
C SER A 57 12.46 -25.68 -58.67
N GLN A 58 13.65 -25.14 -58.97
CA GLN A 58 13.97 -23.72 -59.19
C GLN A 58 14.55 -23.46 -60.59
N ARG A 59 14.64 -22.15 -60.91
CA ARG A 59 15.64 -21.44 -61.74
C ARG A 59 15.17 -20.89 -63.10
N ASN A 60 15.68 -19.68 -63.35
CA ASN A 60 15.47 -18.83 -64.51
C ASN A 60 15.93 -19.49 -65.81
N LEU A 61 15.27 -19.17 -66.93
CA LEU A 61 15.95 -18.74 -68.16
C LEU A 61 14.99 -17.91 -69.06
N SER A 62 15.53 -17.37 -70.15
CA SER A 62 15.13 -16.11 -70.77
C SER A 62 14.39 -16.20 -72.11
N CYS A 63 13.78 -15.06 -72.50
CA CYS A 63 13.62 -14.52 -73.86
C CYS A 63 12.49 -14.99 -74.81
N GLN A 64 11.71 -13.97 -75.24
CA GLN A 64 11.12 -13.70 -76.58
C GLN A 64 10.06 -14.71 -77.12
N VAL A 65 8.98 -14.27 -77.77
CA VAL A 65 8.82 -13.73 -79.15
C VAL A 65 7.36 -13.19 -79.27
N SER A 66 6.95 -12.19 -80.07
CA SER A 66 7.60 -11.12 -80.86
C SER A 66 6.56 -10.04 -81.28
N LYS A 67 7.07 -8.90 -81.79
CA LYS A 67 6.52 -7.68 -82.43
C LYS A 67 5.22 -7.85 -83.25
N ARG A 68 4.37 -6.84 -83.51
CA ARG A 68 4.47 -5.34 -83.62
C ARG A 68 3.31 -4.64 -82.86
N GLY A 69 3.11 -3.31 -82.79
CA GLY A 69 3.82 -2.08 -83.27
C GLY A 69 2.80 -0.93 -83.55
N GLU A 70 3.18 0.34 -83.78
CA GLU A 70 4.55 0.89 -83.79
C GLU A 70 4.73 2.39 -83.39
N ARG A 71 4.12 3.41 -84.03
CA ARG A 71 4.52 4.85 -83.88
C ARG A 71 3.54 5.87 -84.54
N PRO A 72 3.70 7.25 -84.47
CA PRO A 72 4.57 8.13 -83.64
C PRO A 72 4.01 9.53 -83.15
N HIS A 73 4.84 10.31 -82.42
CA HIS A 73 4.86 11.79 -82.16
C HIS A 73 3.84 12.45 -81.17
N HIS A 74 4.11 13.58 -80.46
CA HIS A 74 5.24 14.57 -80.35
C HIS A 74 5.68 14.75 -78.85
N LEU A 75 6.96 14.97 -78.46
CA LEU A 75 7.71 16.26 -78.24
C LEU A 75 7.02 17.27 -77.29
N GLN A 76 7.64 17.97 -76.30
CA GLN A 76 9.04 18.18 -75.79
C GLN A 76 8.99 18.24 -74.21
N LYS A 77 10.03 18.08 -73.35
CA LYS A 77 11.39 18.69 -73.20
C LYS A 77 11.37 20.20 -72.84
N GLU A 78 12.19 20.78 -71.93
CA GLU A 78 13.30 20.26 -71.07
C GLU A 78 13.69 21.23 -69.91
N GLU A 79 14.39 20.71 -68.88
CA GLU A 79 15.41 21.34 -67.97
C GLU A 79 15.13 22.67 -67.17
N GLY A 80 15.81 22.96 -66.04
CA GLY A 80 16.93 22.27 -65.37
C GLY A 80 17.31 22.77 -63.94
N GLU A 81 18.53 22.43 -63.52
CA GLU A 81 19.21 22.52 -62.19
C GLU A 81 19.68 23.95 -61.75
N ALA A 82 20.16 24.31 -60.53
CA ALA A 82 20.24 23.71 -59.18
C ALA A 82 20.59 24.75 -58.05
N SER A 83 20.48 24.32 -56.77
CA SER A 83 21.10 24.67 -55.45
C SER A 83 22.32 25.65 -55.31
N PRO A 84 22.76 26.10 -54.08
CA PRO A 84 22.06 26.42 -52.81
C PRO A 84 22.65 27.62 -51.94
N THR A 85 22.11 27.84 -50.71
CA THR A 85 22.76 28.44 -49.48
C THR A 85 22.84 30.00 -49.26
N PRO A 86 23.12 30.55 -48.02
CA PRO A 86 22.38 31.74 -47.49
C PRO A 86 23.21 32.87 -46.79
N LEU A 87 22.54 33.94 -46.25
CA LEU A 87 22.68 34.52 -44.87
C LEU A 87 22.24 36.00 -44.67
N ARG A 88 21.50 36.25 -43.56
CA ARG A 88 21.55 37.39 -42.59
C ARG A 88 21.15 38.87 -42.90
N LEU A 89 20.22 39.34 -42.02
CA LEU A 89 20.27 40.53 -41.13
C LEU A 89 19.59 41.88 -41.49
N PHE A 90 19.23 42.57 -40.39
CA PHE A 90 18.77 43.96 -40.15
C PHE A 90 17.29 44.36 -40.33
N SER A 91 16.82 45.10 -39.31
CA SER A 91 15.56 45.87 -39.19
C SER A 91 15.92 47.39 -39.13
N PRO A 92 14.99 48.39 -39.11
CA PRO A 92 14.05 48.61 -37.98
C PRO A 92 12.69 49.30 -38.34
N SER A 93 11.88 49.61 -37.31
CA SER A 93 10.47 50.04 -37.39
C SER A 93 10.20 51.55 -37.40
N VAL A 94 9.05 51.95 -37.96
CA VAL A 94 8.53 53.32 -38.15
C VAL A 94 6.98 53.29 -38.12
N ARG A 95 6.18 54.22 -37.56
CA ARG A 95 6.35 55.30 -36.56
C ARG A 95 4.95 55.71 -36.01
N ARG A 96 4.76 55.73 -34.67
CA ARG A 96 3.71 56.51 -33.92
C ARG A 96 2.22 56.09 -34.15
N GLN A 97 1.23 56.44 -33.29
CA GLN A 97 1.23 57.29 -32.08
C GLN A 97 0.20 56.81 -31.01
N ARG A 98 0.52 56.93 -29.72
CA ARG A 98 -0.45 57.07 -28.61
C ARG A 98 -0.11 58.35 -27.82
N LYS A 99 -1.09 59.03 -27.23
CA LYS A 99 -0.88 60.15 -26.32
C LYS A 99 -0.57 59.65 -24.90
N ALA A 100 0.13 60.46 -24.11
CA ALA A 100 0.44 60.21 -22.71
C ALA A 100 0.09 61.43 -21.84
N LEU A 101 -0.13 61.21 -20.54
CA LEU A 101 -0.13 62.26 -19.51
C LEU A 101 1.27 62.36 -18.87
N PRO A 102 1.68 63.54 -18.37
CA PRO A 102 3.00 63.74 -17.77
C PRO A 102 3.09 63.32 -16.30
N LEU A 103 4.32 63.01 -15.87
CA LEU A 103 4.75 62.82 -14.48
C LEU A 103 5.65 63.98 -14.07
N HIS A 104 5.70 64.29 -12.77
CA HIS A 104 6.84 64.95 -12.13
C HIS A 104 7.03 64.39 -10.71
N SER A 105 8.28 64.37 -10.24
CA SER A 105 8.71 63.70 -8.99
C SER A 105 9.65 64.63 -8.16
N PRO A 106 10.25 64.18 -7.04
CA PRO A 106 9.99 64.70 -5.70
C PRO A 106 11.07 65.70 -5.19
N PRO A 107 10.98 66.12 -3.91
CA PRO A 107 12.10 65.81 -3.00
C PRO A 107 11.68 65.33 -1.58
N ASP A 108 12.68 65.14 -0.71
CA ASP A 108 12.66 64.36 0.54
C ASP A 108 12.67 65.27 1.83
N PRO A 109 13.20 64.96 3.04
CA PRO A 109 12.35 64.97 4.25
C PRO A 109 12.85 65.85 5.43
N ARG A 110 11.98 66.09 6.45
CA ARG A 110 12.33 66.16 7.90
C ARG A 110 11.18 66.58 8.87
N ARG A 111 11.11 65.89 10.04
CA ARG A 111 10.79 66.41 11.40
C ARG A 111 9.35 66.95 11.66
N HIS A 112 8.79 67.01 12.90
CA HIS A 112 9.16 66.53 14.24
C HIS A 112 7.90 66.43 15.15
N VAL A 113 7.96 65.62 16.23
CA VAL A 113 7.37 65.79 17.60
C VAL A 113 5.97 66.41 17.81
N GLY A 114 5.10 65.72 18.55
CA GLY A 114 4.14 66.36 19.49
C GLY A 114 2.93 65.50 19.95
N PRO A 115 2.61 65.35 21.26
CA PRO A 115 1.54 64.41 21.73
C PRO A 115 0.49 64.99 22.73
N VAL A 116 -0.46 64.14 23.19
CA VAL A 116 -1.37 64.26 24.39
C VAL A 116 -2.57 65.26 24.22
N PRO A 117 -3.73 65.19 24.97
CA PRO A 117 -4.35 64.19 25.89
C PRO A 117 -5.79 63.72 25.49
N GLY A 118 -6.47 62.89 26.32
CA GLY A 118 -7.96 62.80 26.31
C GLY A 118 -8.62 61.62 27.05
N ASN A 119 -8.90 61.73 28.35
CA ASN A 119 -9.56 60.68 29.18
C ASN A 119 -11.07 60.50 28.90
N GLN A 120 -11.58 59.27 29.09
CA GLN A 120 -12.64 59.00 30.10
C GLN A 120 -12.84 57.50 30.39
N SER A 121 -13.38 57.19 31.58
CA SER A 121 -13.76 55.85 32.04
C SER A 121 -15.07 55.94 32.84
N PRO A 122 -15.78 54.81 33.03
CA PRO A 122 -16.40 54.56 34.33
C PRO A 122 -16.09 53.16 34.90
N ALA A 123 -16.41 52.99 36.18
CA ALA A 123 -16.04 51.84 37.03
C ALA A 123 -17.24 50.86 37.27
N PRO A 124 -17.04 49.68 37.91
CA PRO A 124 -17.95 48.52 37.76
C PRO A 124 -19.02 48.37 38.87
N GLN A 125 -20.02 47.51 38.63
CA GLN A 125 -20.91 46.99 39.69
C GLN A 125 -21.32 45.51 39.52
N ARG A 126 -21.20 44.78 40.65
CA ARG A 126 -22.06 43.67 41.17
C ARG A 126 -22.20 42.33 40.41
N ALA A 127 -21.76 41.26 41.09
CA ALA A 127 -22.38 39.91 41.13
C ALA A 127 -23.46 39.88 42.27
N PRO A 128 -24.13 38.77 42.69
CA PRO A 128 -23.96 37.31 42.45
C PRO A 128 -25.33 36.65 41.99
N PRO A 129 -25.67 35.34 42.15
CA PRO A 129 -24.97 34.20 42.76
C PRO A 129 -24.96 32.85 41.99
N ARG A 130 -24.33 31.84 42.62
CA ARG A 130 -24.38 30.41 42.24
C ARG A 130 -25.72 29.77 42.65
N PRO A 131 -26.01 28.54 42.19
CA PRO A 131 -25.91 27.42 43.15
C PRO A 131 -24.97 26.28 42.71
N SER A 132 -24.75 25.32 43.61
CA SER A 132 -23.83 24.19 43.48
C SER A 132 -24.52 22.87 43.13
N GLY A 133 -23.86 21.99 42.38
CA GLY A 133 -24.30 20.61 42.18
C GLY A 133 -23.27 19.73 41.46
N LEU A 134 -22.57 18.86 42.19
CA LEU A 134 -21.95 17.65 41.65
C LEU A 134 -23.00 16.53 41.57
N PRO A 135 -22.86 15.58 40.65
CA PRO A 135 -22.37 14.28 41.10
C PRO A 135 -21.33 13.61 40.17
N GLU A 136 -20.91 12.42 40.57
CA GLU A 136 -19.83 11.63 39.96
C GLU A 136 -20.20 10.91 38.64
N ARG A 137 -19.15 10.45 37.93
CA ARG A 137 -19.05 9.18 37.16
C ARG A 137 -20.24 8.73 36.30
N SER A 138 -19.95 8.47 35.03
CA SER A 138 -19.78 7.05 34.59
C SER A 138 -19.19 6.93 33.19
N ALA A 139 -18.61 5.76 32.91
CA ALA A 139 -18.22 5.34 31.57
C ALA A 139 -18.97 4.05 31.19
N ARG A 140 -19.55 4.01 30.00
CA ARG A 140 -19.97 2.84 29.20
C ARG A 140 -20.06 3.34 27.75
N ALA A 141 -19.37 2.75 26.78
CA ALA A 141 -19.54 1.39 26.26
C ALA A 141 -20.88 1.23 25.50
N PHE A 142 -20.85 1.43 24.18
CA PHE A 142 -21.97 1.13 23.29
C PHE A 142 -22.23 -0.38 23.25
N GLN A 143 -23.48 -0.77 23.50
CA GLN A 143 -23.96 -2.13 23.29
C GLN A 143 -25.16 -2.08 22.33
N LYS A 144 -25.24 -3.03 21.40
CA LYS A 144 -26.27 -3.06 20.35
C LYS A 144 -27.68 -3.13 20.95
N ALA A 145 -28.54 -2.20 20.56
CA ALA A 145 -29.98 -2.29 20.79
C ALA A 145 -30.66 -3.04 19.64
N GLY A 146 -31.62 -3.90 19.98
CA GLY A 146 -32.61 -4.43 19.06
C GLY A 146 -34.00 -4.31 19.71
N LEU A 147 -34.94 -3.69 19.01
CA LEU A 147 -36.38 -3.78 19.21
C LEU A 147 -36.94 -4.62 18.05
N VAL A 148 -38.15 -5.19 18.05
CA VAL A 148 -39.46 -4.82 18.64
C VAL A 148 -40.09 -6.12 19.21
N GLY A 149 -41.01 -6.18 20.18
CA GLY A 149 -41.77 -5.15 20.92
C GLY A 149 -43.26 -5.58 20.99
N VAL A 150 -43.88 -5.55 22.17
CA VAL A 150 -45.25 -6.08 22.41
C VAL A 150 -46.07 -5.03 23.18
N VAL A 151 -47.37 -4.92 22.85
CA VAL A 151 -48.30 -3.90 23.37
C VAL A 151 -49.49 -4.58 24.05
N ALA A 152 -50.07 -3.95 25.09
CA ALA A 152 -51.27 -4.40 25.80
C ALA A 152 -52.51 -3.55 25.45
N GLY A 153 -53.71 -4.14 25.55
CA GLY A 153 -55.01 -3.42 25.46
C GLY A 153 -55.37 -2.70 26.79
N ARG A 154 -56.57 -2.15 27.01
CA ARG A 154 -57.90 -2.13 26.33
C ARG A 154 -58.74 -1.03 27.06
N PRO A 155 -60.08 -0.84 26.94
CA PRO A 155 -61.10 -1.21 25.92
C PRO A 155 -62.02 -0.01 25.50
N GLY A 156 -63.05 -0.26 24.66
CA GLY A 156 -64.21 0.66 24.50
C GLY A 156 -65.17 0.37 23.31
N THR A 157 -66.45 0.09 23.64
CA THR A 157 -67.75 0.20 22.89
C THR A 157 -67.80 0.80 21.45
N LEU A 158 -68.74 0.46 20.54
CA LEU A 158 -70.13 -0.05 20.64
C LEU A 158 -70.61 -0.73 19.31
N SER A 159 -71.73 -1.51 19.32
CA SER A 159 -72.75 -1.80 18.24
C SER A 159 -72.39 -1.78 16.72
N LEU A 160 -72.90 -2.65 15.83
CA LEU A 160 -74.13 -3.50 15.80
C LEU A 160 -74.00 -4.67 14.76
N LEU A 161 -74.99 -5.57 14.72
CA LEU A 161 -75.13 -6.79 13.86
C LEU A 161 -76.26 -6.59 12.80
N PRO A 162 -76.67 -7.58 11.94
CA PRO A 162 -76.31 -9.01 11.78
C PRO A 162 -75.66 -9.32 10.39
N THR A 163 -75.54 -10.53 9.81
CA THR A 163 -76.04 -11.93 10.01
C THR A 163 -74.95 -12.90 9.42
N SER A 164 -74.97 -14.25 9.35
CA SER A 164 -75.98 -15.32 9.53
C SER A 164 -75.31 -16.69 9.87
N THR A 165 -76.15 -17.71 10.09
CA THR A 165 -75.97 -19.19 9.94
C THR A 165 -74.54 -19.74 9.68
N ALA A 166 -73.88 -20.55 10.53
CA ALA A 166 -74.27 -21.56 11.55
C ALA A 166 -74.71 -22.93 10.96
N LEU A 167 -74.53 -24.10 11.62
CA LEU A 167 -73.96 -24.46 12.94
C LEU A 167 -72.55 -25.14 12.76
N ALA A 168 -72.01 -26.18 13.42
CA ALA A 168 -72.32 -27.12 14.55
C ALA A 168 -71.00 -27.88 14.96
N ALA A 169 -70.84 -28.66 16.04
CA ALA A 169 -71.38 -28.64 17.43
C ALA A 169 -70.61 -29.63 18.36
N GLU A 170 -70.36 -29.22 19.61
CA GLU A 170 -70.37 -30.01 20.88
C GLU A 170 -69.36 -31.14 21.20
N CYS A 171 -69.40 -31.60 22.46
CA CYS A 171 -68.30 -31.48 23.44
C CYS A 171 -68.42 -32.34 24.74
N LEU A 172 -67.29 -32.82 25.29
CA LEU A 172 -67.01 -33.13 26.74
C LEU A 172 -67.87 -34.25 27.42
N PRO A 173 -67.69 -34.60 28.73
CA PRO A 173 -66.59 -34.39 29.72
C PRO A 173 -65.94 -35.70 30.29
N VAL A 174 -64.64 -35.78 30.59
CA VAL A 174 -63.83 -35.43 31.82
C VAL A 174 -63.68 -36.50 32.93
N ALA A 175 -62.42 -36.95 33.11
CA ALA A 175 -61.76 -37.61 34.26
C ALA A 175 -60.22 -37.35 34.13
N GLY A 176 -59.28 -37.66 35.05
CA GLY A 176 -59.29 -38.34 36.36
C GLY A 176 -57.88 -38.30 37.02
N PHE A 177 -57.59 -39.17 38.00
CA PHE A 177 -56.29 -39.33 38.73
C PHE A 177 -55.93 -40.83 38.92
N PRO A 178 -54.69 -41.28 39.27
CA PRO A 178 -53.56 -40.52 39.87
C PRO A 178 -52.15 -40.76 39.22
N ALA A 179 -51.10 -40.26 39.88
CA ALA A 179 -49.65 -40.49 39.64
C ALA A 179 -49.06 -41.50 40.68
N PRO A 180 -47.74 -41.87 40.73
CA PRO A 180 -46.56 -41.35 40.01
C PRO A 180 -45.47 -42.37 39.54
N ALA A 181 -44.50 -41.92 38.72
CA ALA A 181 -43.17 -42.52 38.52
C ALA A 181 -42.15 -41.50 37.91
N LYS A 182 -40.83 -41.77 37.91
CA LYS A 182 -39.78 -40.81 37.47
C LYS A 182 -38.70 -41.39 36.52
N HIS A 183 -38.35 -40.57 35.51
CA HIS A 183 -37.04 -40.40 34.81
C HIS A 183 -36.14 -41.58 34.40
N LEU A 184 -35.67 -41.54 33.13
CA LEU A 184 -34.24 -41.43 32.76
C LEU A 184 -34.07 -40.97 31.28
N PRO A 185 -33.15 -40.03 30.92
CA PRO A 185 -33.11 -39.45 29.57
C PRO A 185 -31.93 -39.88 28.65
N PHE A 186 -32.09 -39.65 27.36
CA PHE A 186 -31.35 -40.17 26.19
C PHE A 186 -29.89 -39.67 25.98
N TRP A 187 -29.19 -39.21 27.02
CA TRP A 187 -27.97 -38.36 26.86
C TRP A 187 -26.61 -39.08 26.77
N SER A 188 -26.54 -40.39 27.04
CA SER A 188 -25.26 -41.11 27.18
C SER A 188 -24.52 -41.41 25.87
N LEU A 189 -25.23 -41.59 24.75
CA LEU A 189 -24.66 -42.24 23.57
C LEU A 189 -23.75 -41.34 22.70
N LYS A 190 -24.03 -40.03 22.60
CA LYS A 190 -23.28 -39.12 21.72
C LYS A 190 -21.84 -38.83 22.19
N TYR A 191 -21.58 -38.84 23.50
CA TYR A 191 -20.26 -38.54 24.05
C TYR A 191 -19.19 -39.60 23.73
N VAL A 192 -19.57 -40.88 23.72
CA VAL A 192 -18.64 -42.01 23.52
C VAL A 192 -18.02 -42.01 22.12
N VAL A 193 -18.79 -41.59 21.10
CA VAL A 193 -18.33 -41.57 19.69
C VAL A 193 -17.30 -40.46 19.47
N MET A 194 -17.57 -39.24 19.95
CA MET A 194 -16.66 -38.09 19.80
C MET A 194 -15.31 -38.30 20.52
N ALA A 195 -15.32 -38.96 21.68
CA ALA A 195 -14.11 -39.31 22.42
C ALA A 195 -13.20 -40.27 21.63
N LYS A 196 -13.78 -41.30 20.98
CA LYS A 196 -13.01 -42.26 20.15
C LYS A 196 -12.39 -41.61 18.92
N PHE A 197 -13.05 -40.62 18.30
CA PHE A 197 -12.52 -39.93 17.12
C PHE A 197 -11.29 -39.07 17.49
N ARG A 198 -11.43 -38.18 18.50
CA ARG A 198 -10.33 -37.32 18.97
C ARG A 198 -9.08 -38.12 19.38
N ARG A 199 -9.26 -39.28 20.03
CA ARG A 199 -8.13 -40.12 20.47
C ARG A 199 -7.31 -40.68 19.30
N LYS A 200 -7.95 -41.02 18.17
CA LYS A 200 -7.23 -41.44 16.95
C LYS A 200 -6.43 -40.30 16.32
N THR A 201 -7.02 -39.10 16.21
CA THR A 201 -6.33 -37.93 15.65
C THR A 201 -5.08 -37.54 16.45
N CYS A 202 -5.15 -37.54 17.78
CA CYS A 202 -3.99 -37.24 18.62
C CYS A 202 -2.86 -38.29 18.50
N ILE A 203 -3.19 -39.57 18.33
CA ILE A 203 -2.19 -40.64 18.13
C ILE A 203 -1.45 -40.43 16.80
N ILE A 204 -2.18 -40.14 15.72
CA ILE A 204 -1.59 -39.86 14.39
C ILE A 204 -0.68 -38.63 14.45
N LEU A 205 -1.12 -37.55 15.10
CA LEU A 205 -0.31 -36.33 15.26
C LEU A 205 0.96 -36.59 16.07
N SER A 206 0.87 -37.35 17.16
CA SER A 206 2.04 -37.70 17.99
C SER A 206 3.06 -38.56 17.22
N LEU A 207 2.59 -39.51 16.42
CA LEU A 207 3.45 -40.34 15.56
C LEU A 207 4.14 -39.50 14.48
N PHE A 208 3.44 -38.51 13.89
CA PHE A 208 4.03 -37.59 12.91
C PHE A 208 5.11 -36.68 13.52
N ILE A 209 4.89 -36.17 14.74
CA ILE A 209 5.88 -35.39 15.49
C ILE A 209 7.11 -36.25 15.81
N LEU A 210 6.92 -37.49 16.30
CA LEU A 210 8.01 -38.43 16.56
C LEU A 210 8.80 -38.78 15.29
N PHE A 211 8.13 -38.93 14.15
CA PHE A 211 8.79 -39.15 12.86
C PHE A 211 9.69 -37.96 12.48
N ILE A 212 9.21 -36.72 12.60
CA ILE A 212 10.02 -35.52 12.34
C ILE A 212 11.23 -35.43 13.29
N PHE A 213 11.05 -35.69 14.59
CA PHE A 213 12.16 -35.70 15.55
C PHE A 213 13.20 -36.80 15.24
N SER A 214 12.75 -37.98 14.82
CA SER A 214 13.64 -39.07 14.41
C SER A 214 14.41 -38.71 13.14
N LEU A 215 13.75 -38.09 12.15
CA LEU A 215 14.38 -37.59 10.93
C LEU A 215 15.43 -36.52 11.22
N MET A 216 15.14 -35.57 12.11
CA MET A 216 16.07 -34.54 12.56
C MET A 216 17.27 -35.12 13.31
N MET A 217 17.08 -36.16 14.14
CA MET A 217 18.18 -36.88 14.78
C MET A 217 19.04 -37.62 13.75
N GLY A 218 18.44 -38.31 12.78
CA GLY A 218 19.16 -38.97 11.68
C GLY A 218 20.02 -37.98 10.88
N LEU A 219 19.43 -36.86 10.45
CA LEU A 219 20.15 -35.76 9.78
C LEU A 219 21.27 -35.16 10.63
N LYS A 220 21.13 -35.14 11.95
CA LYS A 220 22.16 -34.67 12.89
C LYS A 220 23.29 -35.68 13.10
N MET A 221 23.01 -36.99 13.00
CA MET A 221 24.02 -38.06 13.04
C MET A 221 24.81 -38.18 11.72
N LEU A 222 24.28 -37.69 10.61
CA LEU A 222 24.95 -37.67 9.30
C LEU A 222 25.96 -36.51 9.11
N ARG A 223 26.21 -35.69 10.14
CA ARG A 223 27.28 -34.67 10.12
C ARG A 223 28.58 -35.20 10.74
N PRO A 224 29.72 -35.22 10.02
CA PRO A 224 31.02 -35.46 10.61
C PRO A 224 31.41 -34.33 11.59
N ASN A 225 31.80 -34.68 12.81
CA ASN A 225 32.28 -33.71 13.80
C ASN A 225 33.72 -33.27 13.51
N LYS A 226 33.90 -32.29 12.60
CA LYS A 226 35.10 -31.40 12.51
C LYS A 226 34.89 -30.29 11.46
N ALA A 227 34.37 -29.14 11.89
CA ALA A 227 34.47 -27.85 11.18
C ALA A 227 34.14 -26.69 12.14
N THR A 228 34.77 -25.53 11.94
CA THR A 228 34.64 -24.33 12.78
C THR A 228 33.68 -23.31 12.13
N PHE A 229 33.42 -22.18 12.81
CA PHE A 229 32.71 -21.00 12.29
C PHE A 229 33.08 -20.63 10.83
N GLY A 230 32.07 -20.31 10.01
CA GLY A 230 32.22 -19.81 8.63
C GLY A 230 30.87 -19.72 7.90
N ASP A 231 30.75 -18.78 6.97
CA ASP A 231 29.50 -18.47 6.25
C ASP A 231 29.10 -19.51 5.18
N PRO A 232 27.80 -19.57 4.80
CA PRO A 232 27.32 -20.48 3.75
C PRO A 232 27.68 -20.00 2.34
N PHE A 233 28.51 -20.77 1.64
CA PHE A 233 28.71 -20.63 0.19
C PHE A 233 27.44 -20.91 -0.62
N GLY A 234 27.33 -20.31 -1.81
CA GLY A 234 26.18 -20.50 -2.71
C GLY A 234 26.36 -20.10 -4.18
N LEU A 235 27.56 -19.68 -4.60
CA LEU A 235 27.90 -19.38 -6.00
C LEU A 235 29.33 -19.83 -6.29
N ASP A 236 29.48 -20.85 -7.12
CA ASP A 236 30.72 -21.11 -7.86
C ASP A 236 30.38 -21.96 -9.10
N LEU A 237 30.27 -21.31 -10.26
CA LEU A 237 29.97 -21.97 -11.54
C LEU A 237 30.23 -21.02 -12.73
N LEU A 238 31.50 -20.75 -13.04
CA LEU A 238 32.07 -20.53 -14.39
C LEU A 238 33.59 -20.23 -14.27
N PRO A 239 34.43 -20.62 -15.25
CA PRO A 239 35.90 -20.58 -15.11
C PRO A 239 36.58 -19.34 -15.71
N GLU A 240 37.81 -19.12 -15.23
CA GLU A 240 38.97 -18.48 -15.90
C GLU A 240 38.84 -17.11 -16.59
N LEU A 241 39.56 -16.13 -16.05
CA LEU A 241 40.42 -15.25 -16.85
C LEU A 241 41.69 -14.85 -16.07
N ARG A 242 42.82 -14.71 -16.76
CA ARG A 242 44.14 -14.40 -16.18
C ARG A 242 44.28 -12.92 -15.83
N GLN A 243 45.01 -12.60 -14.75
CA GLN A 243 46.38 -12.05 -14.88
C GLN A 243 47.16 -11.93 -13.55
N GLN A 244 48.42 -12.39 -13.61
CA GLN A 244 49.64 -11.83 -13.01
C GLN A 244 49.62 -11.18 -11.61
N SER A 245 50.18 -11.94 -10.65
CA SER A 245 51.45 -11.65 -9.92
C SER A 245 51.70 -10.22 -9.38
N HIS A 246 52.11 -10.08 -8.12
CA HIS A 246 53.48 -10.42 -7.68
C HIS A 246 53.61 -10.97 -6.25
N LEU A 247 54.71 -11.70 -6.00
CA LEU A 247 55.28 -11.97 -4.66
C LEU A 247 55.81 -10.65 -4.05
N GLY A 248 55.93 -10.48 -2.73
CA GLY A 248 55.65 -11.40 -1.62
C GLY A 248 56.66 -11.26 -0.46
N LYS A 249 56.50 -12.11 0.57
CA LYS A 249 57.27 -12.21 1.84
C LYS A 249 56.92 -11.21 2.95
N SER A 250 56.92 -11.75 4.16
CA SER A 250 56.74 -11.11 5.46
C SER A 250 58.08 -10.76 6.11
N PHE A 251 58.04 -9.92 7.16
CA PHE A 251 58.67 -10.27 8.44
C PHE A 251 58.04 -9.45 9.59
N ASP A 252 57.80 -10.09 10.74
CA ASP A 252 57.45 -9.40 11.98
C ASP A 252 58.72 -8.89 12.68
N SER A 253 58.68 -7.71 13.31
CA SER A 253 59.21 -7.59 14.68
C SER A 253 58.75 -6.30 15.37
N GLN A 254 58.74 -6.36 16.69
CA GLN A 254 58.40 -5.27 17.60
C GLN A 254 59.49 -4.19 17.65
N LYS A 255 59.08 -2.92 17.81
CA LYS A 255 59.54 -2.17 18.98
C LYS A 255 58.59 -1.05 19.37
N SER A 256 58.37 -0.91 20.67
CA SER A 256 57.84 0.29 21.28
C SER A 256 58.96 1.31 21.47
N ASP A 257 58.66 2.60 21.38
CA ASP A 257 59.24 3.59 22.27
C ASP A 257 58.26 4.75 22.52
N LYS A 258 58.59 5.62 23.47
CA LYS A 258 57.63 6.43 24.24
C LYS A 258 58.06 7.90 24.24
N ILE A 259 57.09 8.82 24.32
CA ILE A 259 57.26 10.23 24.75
C ILE A 259 58.07 11.06 23.71
N ASN A 260 57.57 12.19 23.19
CA ASN A 260 57.29 13.37 24.00
C ASN A 260 56.24 14.31 23.38
N SER A 261 55.64 15.13 24.22
CA SER A 261 54.79 16.25 23.84
C SER A 261 55.50 17.57 24.15
N GLU A 262 55.51 18.53 23.22
CA GLU A 262 55.53 19.93 23.64
C GLU A 262 54.98 20.91 22.60
N THR A 263 54.55 22.07 23.09
CA THR A 263 53.81 23.08 22.35
C THR A 263 54.74 24.02 21.59
N ASN A 264 54.31 24.55 20.44
CA ASN A 264 54.73 25.89 20.07
C ASN A 264 53.64 26.65 19.30
N VAL A 265 53.41 27.91 19.68
CA VAL A 265 52.37 28.78 19.13
C VAL A 265 53.01 30.11 18.77
N LYS A 266 53.14 30.35 17.46
CA LYS A 266 53.13 31.66 16.76
C LYS A 266 53.75 31.54 15.37
N ASN A 267 52.94 31.71 14.32
CA ASN A 267 53.11 32.84 13.40
C ASN A 267 51.97 32.86 12.37
N LEU A 268 51.14 33.91 12.42
CA LEU A 268 50.31 34.30 11.28
C LEU A 268 51.21 35.07 10.30
N LYS A 269 51.31 34.60 9.05
CA LYS A 269 51.38 35.49 7.89
C LYS A 269 50.49 34.97 6.77
N SER A 270 49.82 35.91 6.11
CA SER A 270 48.84 35.67 5.05
C SER A 270 49.50 35.15 3.77
N VAL A 271 48.94 34.08 3.19
CA VAL A 271 49.09 33.75 1.77
C VAL A 271 47.68 33.64 1.19
N GLU A 272 47.37 34.52 0.25
CA GLU A 272 46.06 34.64 -0.39
C GLU A 272 45.92 33.62 -1.52
N ILE A 273 45.44 32.41 -1.19
CA ILE A 273 45.19 31.38 -2.19
C ILE A 273 43.85 31.65 -2.87
N THR A 274 43.90 32.20 -4.08
CA THR A 274 42.73 32.43 -4.93
C THR A 274 42.17 31.09 -5.43
N ILE A 275 41.36 30.42 -4.60
CA ILE A 275 40.61 29.24 -5.02
C ILE A 275 39.54 29.70 -6.01
N LYS A 276 39.82 29.55 -7.31
CA LYS A 276 38.78 29.62 -8.36
C LYS A 276 37.68 28.64 -7.98
N ALA A 277 36.49 29.16 -7.69
CA ALA A 277 35.30 28.34 -7.54
C ALA A 277 35.12 27.52 -8.82
N SER A 278 35.29 26.20 -8.73
CA SER A 278 34.90 25.30 -9.80
C SER A 278 33.40 25.46 -9.99
N LYS A 279 32.98 25.83 -11.21
CA LYS A 279 31.57 25.65 -11.59
C LYS A 279 31.25 24.17 -11.38
N ALA A 280 30.40 23.87 -10.40
CA ALA A 280 29.67 22.62 -10.40
C ALA A 280 28.89 22.61 -11.72
N SER A 281 29.25 21.69 -12.62
CA SER A 281 28.53 21.48 -13.86
C SER A 281 27.10 21.11 -13.52
N GLU A 282 26.13 21.90 -13.97
CA GLU A 282 24.72 21.55 -13.87
C GLU A 282 24.54 20.17 -14.52
N PRO A 283 23.86 19.21 -13.87
CA PRO A 283 23.72 17.86 -14.41
C PRO A 283 22.95 17.93 -15.73
N ASN A 284 23.53 17.34 -16.78
CA ASN A 284 23.00 17.45 -18.14
C ASN A 284 21.53 16.98 -18.17
N LEU A 285 20.65 17.78 -18.76
CA LEU A 285 19.19 17.55 -18.72
C LEU A 285 18.76 16.25 -19.42
N GLU A 286 19.61 15.71 -20.29
CA GLU A 286 19.37 14.49 -21.07
C GLU A 286 19.56 13.18 -20.28
N GLU A 287 20.18 13.20 -19.09
CA GLU A 287 20.51 11.99 -18.31
C GLU A 287 19.51 11.71 -17.16
N GLN A 288 18.37 12.39 -17.16
CA GLN A 288 17.38 12.30 -16.08
C GLN A 288 16.35 11.18 -16.36
N PRO A 289 16.02 10.32 -15.37
CA PRO A 289 15.18 9.15 -15.63
C PRO A 289 13.71 9.56 -15.85
N PRO A 290 12.99 8.95 -16.81
CA PRO A 290 11.63 9.34 -17.14
C PRO A 290 10.66 9.09 -15.97
N LEU A 291 9.70 9.99 -15.82
CA LEU A 291 8.60 9.86 -14.85
C LEU A 291 7.54 8.88 -15.36
N ASN A 292 7.17 7.89 -14.54
CA ASN A 292 6.11 6.96 -14.87
C ASN A 292 4.77 7.44 -14.29
N TYR A 293 3.92 8.06 -15.12
CA TYR A 293 2.60 8.57 -14.71
C TYR A 293 1.55 7.47 -14.45
N TYR A 294 1.93 6.19 -14.62
CA TYR A 294 1.15 5.02 -14.20
C TYR A 294 1.64 4.46 -12.86
N LEU A 295 2.68 5.06 -12.26
CA LEU A 295 3.13 4.76 -10.91
C LEU A 295 2.74 5.92 -9.98
N HIS A 296 1.87 5.60 -9.02
CA HIS A 296 1.33 6.53 -8.03
C HIS A 296 1.92 6.23 -6.65
N VAL A 297 2.02 7.23 -5.77
CA VAL A 297 2.47 7.05 -4.38
C VAL A 297 1.58 7.80 -3.39
N PHE A 298 1.13 7.17 -2.31
CA PHE A 298 0.36 7.83 -1.26
C PHE A 298 1.25 8.78 -0.45
N TYR A 299 0.83 10.04 -0.32
CA TYR A 299 1.62 11.15 0.22
C TYR A 299 0.81 11.93 1.27
N TYR A 300 1.46 12.25 2.39
CA TYR A 300 0.84 12.85 3.57
C TYR A 300 1.42 14.24 3.85
N SER A 301 0.53 15.22 4.00
CA SER A 301 0.83 16.65 4.17
C SER A 301 0.60 17.17 5.59
N TRP A 302 0.47 16.25 6.56
CA TRP A 302 -0.01 16.55 7.91
C TRP A 302 1.08 16.81 8.97
N TYR A 303 2.35 16.66 8.61
CA TYR A 303 3.47 16.79 9.57
C TYR A 303 3.71 18.26 9.91
N GLY A 304 3.97 18.56 11.18
CA GLY A 304 4.19 19.94 11.63
C GLY A 304 5.21 20.05 12.75
N ASN A 305 5.88 21.20 12.85
CA ASN A 305 6.90 21.47 13.86
C ASN A 305 6.84 22.92 14.41
N PRO A 306 7.49 23.21 15.56
CA PRO A 306 7.40 24.53 16.20
C PRO A 306 7.83 25.73 15.33
N GLN A 307 8.66 25.53 14.29
CA GLN A 307 9.16 26.60 13.44
C GLN A 307 8.15 27.08 12.40
N PHE A 308 7.35 26.16 11.83
CA PHE A 308 6.38 26.47 10.76
C PHE A 308 4.92 26.36 11.21
N ASP A 309 4.64 25.60 12.28
CA ASP A 309 3.30 25.28 12.77
C ASP A 309 3.04 25.78 14.21
N GLY A 310 4.06 26.36 14.87
CA GLY A 310 4.02 26.78 16.27
C GLY A 310 3.99 25.63 17.30
N LYS A 311 3.83 24.38 16.85
CA LYS A 311 3.82 23.16 17.66
C LYS A 311 4.21 21.94 16.82
N TYR A 312 4.55 20.82 17.45
CA TYR A 312 4.59 19.55 16.73
C TYR A 312 3.17 19.07 16.38
N VAL A 313 3.02 18.52 15.18
CA VAL A 313 1.80 17.88 14.65
C VAL A 313 2.23 16.57 13.97
N HIS A 314 1.45 15.50 14.18
CA HIS A 314 1.76 14.10 13.83
C HIS A 314 3.01 13.50 14.49
N TRP A 315 4.17 14.16 14.51
CA TRP A 315 5.38 13.63 15.16
C TRP A 315 5.16 13.30 16.65
N ASN A 316 4.33 14.09 17.34
CA ASN A 316 3.89 13.91 18.72
C ASN A 316 2.59 13.08 18.84
N HIS A 317 2.45 12.04 18.00
CA HIS A 317 1.27 11.18 17.97
C HIS A 317 0.97 10.57 19.35
N PRO A 318 -0.31 10.42 19.75
CA PRO A 318 -0.67 9.62 20.91
C PRO A 318 -0.48 8.12 20.67
N ILE A 319 -0.11 7.39 21.72
CA ILE A 319 -0.08 5.93 21.67
C ILE A 319 -1.52 5.41 21.80
N LEU A 320 -2.00 4.77 20.74
CA LEU A 320 -3.40 4.41 20.54
C LEU A 320 -3.78 3.19 21.40
N LYS A 321 -4.84 3.39 22.20
CA LYS A 321 -5.39 2.38 23.11
C LYS A 321 -6.01 1.24 22.33
N HIS A 322 -5.74 0.00 22.74
CA HIS A 322 -6.50 -1.15 22.31
C HIS A 322 -7.93 -1.08 22.88
N TRP A 323 -8.92 -1.56 22.11
CA TRP A 323 -10.34 -1.46 22.46
C TRP A 323 -10.72 -2.24 23.73
N ASP A 324 -9.99 -3.32 24.07
CA ASP A 324 -10.03 -3.95 25.39
C ASP A 324 -9.12 -3.18 26.38
N PRO A 325 -9.67 -2.56 27.45
CA PRO A 325 -8.89 -1.87 28.47
C PRO A 325 -7.92 -2.77 29.24
N LYS A 326 -8.13 -4.09 29.28
CA LYS A 326 -7.20 -5.05 29.92
C LYS A 326 -5.88 -5.12 29.16
N ILE A 327 -5.96 -5.11 27.82
CA ILE A 327 -4.79 -5.16 26.93
C ILE A 327 -4.07 -3.81 26.96
N THR A 328 -4.81 -2.69 26.91
CA THR A 328 -4.25 -1.32 26.99
C THR A 328 -3.42 -1.03 28.25
N LYS A 329 -3.66 -1.72 29.37
CA LYS A 329 -2.85 -1.57 30.59
C LYS A 329 -1.43 -2.13 30.48
N ASN A 330 -1.16 -3.00 29.50
CA ASN A 330 0.12 -3.67 29.33
C ASN A 330 1.08 -2.94 28.37
N TYR A 331 0.67 -1.76 27.88
CA TYR A 331 1.39 -1.00 26.86
C TYR A 331 1.67 0.45 27.31
N PRO A 332 2.70 1.10 26.73
CA PRO A 332 2.96 2.52 26.95
C PRO A 332 1.74 3.40 26.64
N GLN A 333 1.65 4.56 27.30
CA GLN A 333 0.56 5.52 27.13
C GLN A 333 1.12 6.94 27.16
N GLY A 334 0.40 7.88 26.52
CA GLY A 334 0.80 9.28 26.41
C GLY A 334 0.91 9.70 24.95
N LYS A 335 1.83 10.63 24.69
CA LYS A 335 2.23 11.11 23.36
C LYS A 335 3.75 11.02 23.24
N HIS A 336 4.23 10.82 22.02
CA HIS A 336 5.65 10.98 21.71
C HIS A 336 6.12 12.44 21.91
N ASN A 337 7.39 12.63 22.24
CA ASN A 337 7.99 13.95 22.52
C ASN A 337 9.15 14.32 21.55
N PRO A 338 8.82 14.93 20.39
CA PRO A 338 9.82 15.30 19.38
C PRO A 338 10.76 16.42 19.88
N PRO A 339 11.96 16.59 19.30
CA PRO A 339 12.42 15.94 18.06
C PRO A 339 12.93 14.50 18.22
N ASP A 340 13.41 14.11 19.41
CA ASP A 340 14.14 12.84 19.60
C ASP A 340 13.25 11.61 19.76
N ASP A 341 12.04 11.78 20.29
CA ASP A 341 11.01 10.73 20.39
C ASP A 341 9.83 11.08 19.47
N ILE A 342 9.65 10.32 18.39
CA ILE A 342 8.59 10.54 17.39
C ILE A 342 7.70 9.30 17.25
N GLY A 343 6.45 9.52 16.84
CA GLY A 343 5.49 8.46 16.51
C GLY A 343 5.82 7.69 15.24
N SER A 344 7.01 7.09 15.16
CA SER A 344 7.46 6.21 14.08
C SER A 344 8.48 5.20 14.61
N SER A 345 8.56 4.04 13.96
CA SER A 345 9.64 3.07 14.22
C SER A 345 10.93 3.38 13.44
N PHE A 346 10.90 4.34 12.51
CA PHE A 346 12.05 4.83 11.72
C PHE A 346 12.25 6.33 11.98
N TYR A 347 13.38 6.91 11.54
CA TYR A 347 13.65 8.35 11.68
C TYR A 347 13.97 9.02 10.33
N PRO A 348 13.34 10.15 9.93
CA PRO A 348 13.56 10.79 8.64
C PRO A 348 14.96 11.42 8.47
N GLU A 349 15.48 11.41 7.24
CA GLU A 349 16.68 12.21 6.89
C GLU A 349 16.45 13.72 7.12
N LEU A 350 15.20 14.17 6.96
CA LEU A 350 14.75 15.55 7.21
C LEU A 350 14.36 15.82 8.69
N GLY A 351 14.50 14.84 9.58
CA GLY A 351 14.06 14.93 10.98
C GLY A 351 12.55 15.13 11.16
N SER A 352 12.14 15.72 12.28
CA SER A 352 10.73 16.08 12.54
C SER A 352 10.33 17.35 11.79
N TYR A 353 10.20 17.21 10.48
CA TYR A 353 9.94 18.28 9.52
C TYR A 353 8.52 18.86 9.59
N SER A 354 8.29 19.99 8.92
CA SER A 354 6.95 20.49 8.62
C SER A 354 6.60 20.24 7.16
N SER A 355 5.40 19.73 6.90
CA SER A 355 4.81 19.62 5.56
C SER A 355 4.47 20.98 4.95
N ARG A 356 4.53 22.08 5.72
CA ARG A 356 4.37 23.46 5.23
C ARG A 356 5.69 24.10 4.78
N ASP A 357 6.84 23.50 5.13
CA ASP A 357 8.15 24.01 4.73
C ASP A 357 8.35 23.80 3.21
N PRO A 358 8.50 24.88 2.40
CA PRO A 358 8.64 24.77 0.96
C PRO A 358 9.95 24.11 0.52
N SER A 359 10.95 23.98 1.40
CA SER A 359 12.19 23.24 1.16
C SER A 359 12.02 21.73 1.38
N VAL A 360 11.18 21.34 2.35
CA VAL A 360 10.76 19.95 2.61
C VAL A 360 9.91 19.44 1.45
N ILE A 361 8.86 20.18 1.05
CA ILE A 361 8.03 19.84 -0.12
C ILE A 361 8.92 19.70 -1.37
N GLU A 362 9.82 20.65 -1.62
CA GLU A 362 10.74 20.57 -2.77
C GLU A 362 11.70 19.37 -2.70
N THR A 363 12.14 18.97 -1.50
CA THR A 363 12.96 17.77 -1.31
C THR A 363 12.16 16.49 -1.52
N HIS A 364 10.87 16.47 -1.15
CA HIS A 364 9.98 15.35 -1.44
C HIS A 364 9.76 15.19 -2.95
N MET A 365 9.57 16.29 -3.69
CA MET A 365 9.47 16.24 -5.15
C MET A 365 10.76 15.71 -5.79
N LYS A 366 11.95 16.13 -5.30
CA LYS A 366 13.24 15.57 -5.74
C LYS A 366 13.35 14.06 -5.44
N GLN A 367 12.87 13.59 -4.29
CA GLN A 367 12.86 12.17 -3.95
C GLN A 367 11.93 11.36 -4.87
N MET A 368 10.69 11.80 -5.08
CA MET A 368 9.73 11.13 -5.98
C MET A 368 10.19 11.13 -7.45
N TYR A 369 10.77 12.25 -7.91
CA TYR A 369 11.43 12.32 -9.22
C TYR A 369 12.57 11.31 -9.34
N SER A 370 13.44 11.23 -8.31
CA SER A 370 14.56 10.26 -8.29
C SER A 370 14.10 8.80 -8.26
N ALA A 371 12.86 8.53 -7.87
CA ALA A 371 12.21 7.22 -7.86
C ALA A 371 11.42 6.92 -9.15
N SER A 372 11.43 7.81 -10.15
CA SER A 372 10.62 7.72 -11.38
C SER A 372 9.11 7.54 -11.12
N ILE A 373 8.60 8.10 -10.03
CA ILE A 373 7.16 8.16 -9.71
C ILE A 373 6.57 9.39 -10.38
N GLY A 374 5.58 9.24 -11.27
CA GLY A 374 4.97 10.39 -11.97
C GLY A 374 3.83 11.07 -11.21
N VAL A 375 3.20 10.40 -10.23
CA VAL A 375 2.00 10.89 -9.55
C VAL A 375 2.10 10.70 -8.03
N LEU A 376 1.77 11.75 -7.28
CA LEU A 376 1.52 11.66 -5.84
C LEU A 376 0.02 11.71 -5.56
N ALA A 377 -0.48 10.71 -4.83
CA ALA A 377 -1.84 10.61 -4.33
C ALA A 377 -1.88 11.26 -2.94
N LEU A 378 -2.27 12.53 -2.91
CA LEU A 378 -2.30 13.37 -1.72
C LEU A 378 -3.46 12.97 -0.82
N SER A 379 -3.15 12.49 0.39
CA SER A 379 -4.12 12.31 1.48
C SER A 379 -4.81 13.65 1.76
N TRP A 380 -6.15 13.66 1.69
CA TRP A 380 -6.95 14.88 1.66
C TRP A 380 -8.20 14.77 2.53
N TYR A 381 -8.35 15.77 3.40
CA TYR A 381 -9.56 16.09 4.14
C TYR A 381 -10.19 17.38 3.59
N PRO A 382 -11.53 17.54 3.65
CA PRO A 382 -12.20 18.78 3.28
C PRO A 382 -11.66 20.02 4.02
N PRO A 383 -11.83 21.24 3.49
CA PRO A 383 -11.43 22.46 4.16
C PRO A 383 -11.99 22.55 5.58
N HIS A 384 -11.13 22.93 6.53
CA HIS A 384 -11.41 22.96 7.98
C HIS A 384 -11.71 21.60 8.64
N SER A 385 -11.63 20.50 7.89
CA SER A 385 -11.65 19.12 8.39
C SER A 385 -10.23 18.56 8.49
N LYS A 386 -10.08 17.44 9.22
CA LYS A 386 -8.81 16.76 9.52
C LYS A 386 -9.06 15.36 10.10
N ASP A 387 -8.00 14.59 10.29
CA ASP A 387 -7.99 13.39 11.12
C ASP A 387 -8.04 13.72 12.63
N GLU A 388 -8.09 12.69 13.48
CA GLU A 388 -8.21 12.84 14.94
C GLU A 388 -6.96 13.44 15.62
N ASN A 389 -5.79 13.46 14.96
CA ASN A 389 -4.49 13.78 15.55
C ASN A 389 -3.79 14.98 14.89
N GLY A 390 -4.15 15.33 13.66
CA GLY A 390 -3.53 16.39 12.86
C GLY A 390 -4.11 17.80 13.02
N GLU A 391 -3.95 18.58 11.95
CA GLU A 391 -4.58 19.89 11.69
C GLU A 391 -5.02 19.95 10.20
N PRO A 392 -5.87 20.90 9.76
CA PRO A 392 -6.26 20.97 8.36
C PRO A 392 -5.07 21.16 7.40
N THR A 393 -5.21 20.63 6.18
CA THR A 393 -4.13 20.57 5.18
C THR A 393 -4.52 21.05 3.76
N ASP A 394 -5.79 21.38 3.49
CA ASP A 394 -6.24 21.87 2.17
C ASP A 394 -5.60 23.21 1.76
N ASP A 395 -5.15 23.99 2.75
CA ASP A 395 -4.35 25.21 2.58
C ASP A 395 -2.98 24.96 1.92
N LEU A 396 -2.43 23.75 2.07
CA LEU A 396 -1.13 23.36 1.53
C LEU A 396 -1.17 22.88 0.08
N VAL A 397 -2.36 22.49 -0.41
CA VAL A 397 -2.55 21.90 -1.75
C VAL A 397 -2.01 22.78 -2.88
N PRO A 398 -2.20 24.13 -2.91
CA PRO A 398 -1.59 24.99 -3.93
C PRO A 398 -0.05 24.91 -3.93
N GLY A 399 0.59 25.00 -2.75
CA GLY A 399 2.05 24.93 -2.65
C GLY A 399 2.62 23.55 -3.05
N ILE A 400 1.89 22.48 -2.74
CA ILE A 400 2.22 21.12 -3.18
C ILE A 400 2.09 20.99 -4.71
N LEU A 401 1.03 21.56 -5.30
CA LEU A 401 0.80 21.61 -6.74
C LEU A 401 1.90 22.39 -7.49
N ASP A 402 2.27 23.58 -7.02
CA ASP A 402 3.34 24.42 -7.59
C ASP A 402 4.69 23.67 -7.58
N LYS A 403 5.04 23.08 -6.43
CA LYS A 403 6.27 22.28 -6.29
C LYS A 403 6.24 21.02 -7.15
N ALA A 404 5.09 20.34 -7.27
CA ALA A 404 4.96 19.19 -8.17
C ALA A 404 5.17 19.61 -9.64
N HIS A 405 4.59 20.74 -10.07
CA HIS A 405 4.77 21.26 -11.43
C HIS A 405 6.24 21.55 -11.75
N LYS A 406 7.00 22.14 -10.81
CA LYS A 406 8.44 22.40 -10.95
C LYS A 406 9.26 21.14 -11.29
N TYR A 407 8.80 19.97 -10.88
CA TYR A 407 9.44 18.67 -11.17
C TYR A 407 8.63 17.81 -12.17
N ASN A 408 7.68 18.41 -12.89
CA ASN A 408 6.73 17.78 -13.83
C ASN A 408 5.83 16.68 -13.23
N LEU A 409 5.89 16.46 -11.92
CA LEU A 409 5.05 15.53 -11.17
C LEU A 409 3.58 15.95 -11.25
N LYS A 410 2.67 15.00 -11.06
CA LYS A 410 1.23 15.23 -10.97
C LYS A 410 0.70 14.93 -9.56
N VAL A 411 -0.38 15.61 -9.19
CA VAL A 411 -1.08 15.45 -7.91
C VAL A 411 -2.49 14.92 -8.19
N THR A 412 -2.82 13.79 -7.59
CA THR A 412 -4.17 13.22 -7.55
C THR A 412 -4.63 13.10 -6.09
N PHE A 413 -5.93 12.93 -5.84
CA PHE A 413 -6.47 13.03 -4.48
C PHE A 413 -6.83 11.66 -3.89
N HIS A 414 -6.43 11.44 -2.65
CA HIS A 414 -6.77 10.30 -1.81
C HIS A 414 -7.71 10.80 -0.72
N ILE A 415 -9.01 10.55 -0.93
CA ILE A 415 -10.11 11.12 -0.14
C ILE A 415 -10.31 10.27 1.11
N GLU A 416 -9.97 10.87 2.25
CA GLU A 416 -9.95 10.22 3.55
C GLU A 416 -11.36 10.06 4.17
N PRO A 417 -11.53 9.23 5.22
CA PRO A 417 -12.81 9.04 5.89
C PRO A 417 -13.08 10.18 6.88
N TYR A 418 -13.52 11.33 6.36
CA TYR A 418 -14.01 12.44 7.18
C TYR A 418 -15.41 12.17 7.77
N SER A 419 -15.74 12.86 8.87
CA SER A 419 -17.00 12.67 9.60
C SER A 419 -18.22 12.85 8.68
N ASN A 420 -19.15 11.89 8.75
CA ASN A 420 -20.40 11.86 7.97
C ASN A 420 -20.23 11.87 6.43
N ARG A 421 -19.10 11.38 5.90
CA ARG A 421 -18.88 11.28 4.44
C ARG A 421 -19.99 10.49 3.72
N ASP A 422 -20.68 11.16 2.81
CA ASP A 422 -21.85 10.67 2.08
C ASP A 422 -21.83 11.17 0.62
N GLU A 423 -22.83 10.82 -0.18
CA GLU A 423 -22.87 11.25 -1.59
C GLU A 423 -22.99 12.78 -1.75
N ASN A 424 -23.69 13.45 -0.83
CA ASN A 424 -24.02 14.88 -0.89
C ASN A 424 -22.81 15.77 -0.56
N ASN A 425 -21.95 15.33 0.36
CA ASN A 425 -20.67 16.00 0.64
C ASN A 425 -19.55 15.53 -0.30
N MET A 426 -19.55 14.28 -0.77
CA MET A 426 -18.63 13.85 -1.85
C MET A 426 -18.86 14.63 -3.15
N TYR A 427 -20.10 14.85 -3.60
CA TYR A 427 -20.39 15.72 -4.75
C TYR A 427 -19.75 17.10 -4.59
N ARG A 428 -20.00 17.76 -3.44
CA ARG A 428 -19.48 19.11 -3.15
C ARG A 428 -17.96 19.14 -3.07
N ASN A 429 -17.33 18.10 -2.51
CA ASN A 429 -15.88 18.02 -2.36
C ASN A 429 -15.16 17.68 -3.68
N VAL A 430 -15.74 16.83 -4.53
CA VAL A 430 -15.26 16.60 -5.92
C VAL A 430 -15.35 17.89 -6.73
N LYS A 431 -16.51 18.57 -6.69
CA LYS A 431 -16.70 19.88 -7.32
C LYS A 431 -15.68 20.91 -6.83
N TYR A 432 -15.48 21.02 -5.51
CA TYR A 432 -14.50 21.92 -4.90
C TYR A 432 -13.06 21.65 -5.39
N ILE A 433 -12.63 20.38 -5.39
CA ILE A 433 -11.28 20.00 -5.86
C ILE A 433 -11.09 20.35 -7.33
N ILE A 434 -12.08 20.09 -8.19
CA ILE A 434 -12.00 20.36 -9.63
C ILE A 434 -12.09 21.86 -9.92
N ASP A 435 -12.99 22.61 -9.27
CA ASP A 435 -13.10 24.06 -9.43
C ASP A 435 -11.82 24.79 -8.96
N LYS A 436 -11.29 24.43 -7.78
CA LYS A 436 -10.15 25.12 -7.14
C LYS A 436 -8.79 24.71 -7.72
N TYR A 437 -8.61 23.44 -8.09
CA TYR A 437 -7.31 22.88 -8.49
C TYR A 437 -7.28 22.35 -9.92
N GLY A 438 -8.41 22.06 -10.55
CA GLY A 438 -8.49 21.36 -11.84
C GLY A 438 -7.80 22.07 -13.00
N ASN A 439 -7.59 23.37 -12.92
CA ASN A 439 -6.87 24.16 -13.94
C ASN A 439 -5.34 24.18 -13.75
N HIS A 440 -4.81 23.62 -12.65
CA HIS A 440 -3.38 23.62 -12.38
C HIS A 440 -2.62 22.60 -13.27
N PRO A 441 -1.45 22.93 -13.86
CA PRO A 441 -0.70 22.03 -14.75
C PRO A 441 -0.11 20.77 -14.08
N ALA A 442 -0.11 20.72 -12.74
CA ALA A 442 0.18 19.51 -11.96
C ALA A 442 -1.07 18.69 -11.59
N PHE A 443 -2.28 19.17 -11.80
CA PHE A 443 -3.50 18.42 -11.47
C PHE A 443 -3.58 17.16 -12.35
N TYR A 444 -3.64 15.98 -11.73
CA TYR A 444 -3.61 14.71 -12.45
C TYR A 444 -4.90 14.47 -13.23
N ARG A 445 -4.74 14.01 -14.48
CA ARG A 445 -5.80 13.40 -15.27
C ARG A 445 -5.26 12.14 -15.96
N TYR A 446 -5.93 11.01 -15.75
CA TYR A 446 -5.64 9.78 -16.46
C TYR A 446 -6.19 9.88 -17.88
N LYS A 447 -5.36 9.57 -18.88
CA LYS A 447 -5.80 9.46 -20.28
C LYS A 447 -6.43 8.09 -20.51
N THR A 448 -7.74 8.05 -20.68
CA THR A 448 -8.47 6.83 -21.04
C THR A 448 -8.16 6.38 -22.47
N LYS A 449 -8.44 5.11 -22.80
CA LYS A 449 -8.29 4.58 -24.18
C LYS A 449 -9.05 5.40 -25.23
N ASN A 450 -10.14 6.06 -24.83
CA ASN A 450 -11.01 6.86 -25.70
C ASN A 450 -10.52 8.32 -25.85
N GLY A 451 -9.31 8.65 -25.38
CA GLY A 451 -8.71 9.98 -25.47
C GLY A 451 -9.10 10.95 -24.34
N ASN A 452 -10.22 10.71 -23.64
CA ASN A 452 -10.66 11.55 -22.52
C ASN A 452 -9.63 11.56 -21.37
N ALA A 453 -9.33 12.75 -20.86
CA ALA A 453 -8.44 12.96 -19.71
C ALA A 453 -9.29 13.24 -18.46
N LEU A 454 -9.43 12.24 -17.58
CA LEU A 454 -10.30 12.31 -16.40
C LEU A 454 -9.51 12.47 -15.10
N PRO A 455 -9.95 13.33 -14.14
CA PRO A 455 -9.45 13.34 -12.76
C PRO A 455 -9.49 11.93 -12.12
N MET A 456 -8.66 11.67 -11.09
CA MET A 456 -8.71 10.41 -10.36
C MET A 456 -8.79 10.62 -8.84
N PHE A 457 -9.71 9.90 -8.21
CA PHE A 457 -10.01 9.97 -6.78
C PHE A 457 -9.92 8.58 -6.15
N TYR A 458 -8.90 8.33 -5.34
CA TYR A 458 -8.87 7.16 -4.45
C TYR A 458 -9.78 7.44 -3.26
N VAL A 459 -10.66 6.51 -2.90
CA VAL A 459 -11.59 6.69 -1.77
C VAL A 459 -11.24 5.71 -0.66
N TYR A 460 -10.56 6.17 0.39
CA TYR A 460 -10.19 5.33 1.53
C TYR A 460 -11.42 4.89 2.31
N ASP A 461 -11.46 3.64 2.76
CA ASP A 461 -12.61 3.04 3.45
C ASP A 461 -13.97 3.32 2.77
N SER A 462 -14.02 3.24 1.42
CA SER A 462 -15.24 3.49 0.64
C SER A 462 -16.42 2.60 1.06
N TYR A 463 -16.15 1.41 1.59
CA TYR A 463 -17.14 0.45 2.10
C TYR A 463 -17.90 0.91 3.36
N ILE A 464 -17.49 2.00 4.03
CA ILE A 464 -18.27 2.62 5.12
C ILE A 464 -19.58 3.21 4.56
N THR A 465 -19.52 3.84 3.39
CA THR A 465 -20.66 4.44 2.71
C THR A 465 -21.32 3.38 1.83
N LYS A 466 -22.65 3.23 1.93
CA LYS A 466 -23.39 2.13 1.28
C LYS A 466 -23.35 2.23 -0.25
N PRO A 467 -23.38 1.10 -0.99
CA PRO A 467 -23.34 1.12 -2.46
C PRO A 467 -24.55 1.83 -3.07
N GLU A 468 -25.74 1.78 -2.44
CA GLU A 468 -26.91 2.52 -2.90
C GLU A 468 -26.73 4.05 -2.78
N LYS A 469 -25.85 4.51 -1.90
CA LYS A 469 -25.48 5.93 -1.76
C LYS A 469 -24.42 6.32 -2.80
N TRP A 470 -23.40 5.49 -3.01
CA TRP A 470 -22.43 5.70 -4.09
C TRP A 470 -23.10 5.73 -5.48
N ALA A 471 -24.09 4.88 -5.71
CA ALA A 471 -24.82 4.84 -6.97
C ALA A 471 -25.50 6.18 -7.34
N ASN A 472 -25.98 6.95 -6.35
CA ASN A 472 -26.56 8.28 -6.56
C ASN A 472 -25.56 9.28 -7.16
N LEU A 473 -24.26 9.09 -6.94
CA LEU A 473 -23.17 9.96 -7.39
C LEU A 473 -22.45 9.41 -8.63
N LEU A 474 -22.22 8.09 -8.68
CA LEU A 474 -21.29 7.46 -9.63
C LEU A 474 -21.96 6.65 -10.74
N THR A 475 -23.29 6.45 -10.73
CA THR A 475 -24.01 5.86 -11.89
C THR A 475 -24.63 6.96 -12.74
N ALA A 476 -24.78 6.73 -14.05
CA ALA A 476 -25.36 7.72 -14.98
C ALA A 476 -26.84 8.06 -14.70
N SER A 477 -27.57 7.18 -14.01
CA SER A 477 -28.94 7.39 -13.52
C SER A 477 -29.00 7.86 -12.06
N GLY A 478 -27.86 8.18 -11.45
CA GLY A 478 -27.78 8.65 -10.07
C GLY A 478 -28.41 10.03 -9.87
N SER A 479 -29.12 10.22 -8.75
CA SER A 479 -29.86 11.45 -8.43
C SER A 479 -28.99 12.71 -8.24
N GLN A 480 -27.67 12.55 -8.07
CA GLN A 480 -26.67 13.61 -8.05
C GLN A 480 -25.44 13.21 -8.89
N SER A 481 -25.68 12.56 -10.04
CA SER A 481 -24.61 11.99 -10.84
C SER A 481 -23.57 13.02 -11.27
N ILE A 482 -22.29 12.70 -11.09
CA ILE A 482 -21.18 13.44 -11.72
C ILE A 482 -20.86 12.93 -13.14
N ARG A 483 -21.51 11.86 -13.61
CA ARG A 483 -21.23 11.25 -14.92
C ARG A 483 -21.65 12.14 -16.07
N ASN A 484 -20.80 12.26 -17.08
CA ASN A 484 -20.95 13.17 -18.22
C ASN A 484 -21.09 14.66 -17.83
N SER A 485 -20.59 15.04 -16.64
CA SER A 485 -20.58 16.43 -16.17
C SER A 485 -19.15 17.01 -16.17
N PRO A 486 -18.97 18.34 -15.95
CA PRO A 486 -17.65 18.93 -15.70
C PRO A 486 -16.89 18.35 -14.49
N TYR A 487 -17.57 17.54 -13.66
CA TYR A 487 -17.06 16.95 -12.42
C TYR A 487 -16.88 15.42 -12.51
N ASP A 488 -16.97 14.84 -13.72
CA ASP A 488 -16.71 13.41 -13.93
C ASP A 488 -15.23 13.06 -13.67
N GLY A 489 -14.96 11.80 -13.34
CA GLY A 489 -13.64 11.34 -12.90
C GLY A 489 -13.59 9.84 -12.64
N LEU A 490 -12.40 9.30 -12.41
CA LEU A 490 -12.18 7.90 -12.08
C LEU A 490 -12.14 7.72 -10.56
N PHE A 491 -13.17 7.09 -10.02
CA PHE A 491 -13.33 6.82 -8.59
C PHE A 491 -12.87 5.40 -8.27
N ILE A 492 -11.83 5.28 -7.44
CA ILE A 492 -11.16 4.02 -7.13
C ILE A 492 -11.47 3.61 -5.68
N ALA A 493 -12.19 2.49 -5.52
CA ALA A 493 -12.66 1.99 -4.22
C ALA A 493 -11.62 1.14 -3.48
N LEU A 494 -11.57 1.24 -2.15
CA LEU A 494 -10.73 0.36 -1.34
C LEU A 494 -11.38 -1.02 -1.17
N LEU A 495 -10.75 -2.07 -1.72
CA LEU A 495 -11.21 -3.45 -1.54
C LEU A 495 -10.49 -4.12 -0.37
N VAL A 496 -11.22 -4.30 0.74
CA VAL A 496 -10.76 -5.02 1.94
C VAL A 496 -11.13 -6.52 1.88
N GLU A 497 -12.41 -6.83 1.67
CA GLU A 497 -12.93 -8.20 1.63
C GLU A 497 -13.39 -8.61 0.23
N ASN A 498 -13.27 -9.90 -0.11
CA ASN A 498 -13.77 -10.48 -1.37
C ASN A 498 -15.26 -10.19 -1.65
N LYS A 499 -16.08 -9.97 -0.61
CA LYS A 499 -17.51 -9.63 -0.78
C LYS A 499 -17.72 -8.22 -1.33
N HIS A 500 -16.85 -7.25 -0.97
CA HIS A 500 -17.02 -5.83 -1.31
C HIS A 500 -16.98 -5.58 -2.82
N LYS A 501 -16.39 -6.48 -3.61
CA LYS A 501 -16.29 -6.31 -5.08
C LYS A 501 -17.64 -6.14 -5.78
N TYR A 502 -18.70 -6.79 -5.27
CA TYR A 502 -20.05 -6.62 -5.82
C TYR A 502 -20.72 -5.35 -5.32
N ASP A 503 -20.39 -4.87 -4.11
CA ASP A 503 -20.85 -3.58 -3.61
C ASP A 503 -20.19 -2.43 -4.39
N ILE A 504 -18.90 -2.57 -4.72
CA ILE A 504 -18.15 -1.64 -5.55
C ILE A 504 -18.78 -1.51 -6.95
N LEU A 505 -19.14 -2.64 -7.60
CA LEU A 505 -19.89 -2.64 -8.86
C LEU A 505 -21.25 -1.93 -8.71
N ARG A 506 -22.05 -2.30 -7.70
CA ARG A 506 -23.36 -1.67 -7.45
C ARG A 506 -23.25 -0.18 -7.12
N GLY A 507 -22.11 0.26 -6.58
CA GLY A 507 -21.81 1.65 -6.29
C GLY A 507 -21.38 2.50 -7.49
N GLY A 508 -21.08 1.91 -8.64
CA GLY A 508 -20.70 2.65 -9.86
C GLY A 508 -19.24 3.16 -9.91
N PHE A 509 -18.34 2.60 -9.10
CA PHE A 509 -16.90 2.93 -9.12
C PHE A 509 -16.21 2.48 -10.41
N ASP A 510 -15.15 3.19 -10.80
CA ASP A 510 -14.36 2.93 -12.02
C ASP A 510 -13.20 1.96 -11.80
N GLY A 511 -12.88 1.64 -10.55
CA GLY A 511 -11.74 0.78 -10.21
C GLY A 511 -11.64 0.39 -8.74
N ILE A 512 -10.64 -0.43 -8.44
CA ILE A 512 -10.29 -0.84 -7.07
C ILE A 512 -8.81 -0.64 -6.78
N TYR A 513 -8.50 -0.38 -5.51
CA TYR A 513 -7.15 -0.45 -4.95
C TYR A 513 -7.14 -1.20 -3.62
N THR A 514 -5.94 -1.54 -3.13
CA THR A 514 -5.77 -2.48 -2.01
C THR A 514 -5.12 -1.86 -0.77
N TYR A 515 -4.55 -0.67 -0.89
CA TYR A 515 -3.84 0.16 0.10
C TYR A 515 -2.76 -0.56 0.94
N PHE A 516 -3.14 -1.45 1.85
CA PHE A 516 -2.30 -1.88 2.97
C PHE A 516 -0.99 -2.55 2.51
N ALA A 517 0.15 -2.02 2.97
CA ALA A 517 1.47 -2.58 2.70
C ALA A 517 1.67 -4.01 3.25
N THR A 518 0.83 -4.45 4.18
CA THR A 518 0.90 -5.76 4.81
C THR A 518 0.20 -6.84 3.98
N ASN A 519 1.01 -7.63 3.26
CA ASN A 519 0.59 -8.91 2.71
C ASN A 519 -0.04 -9.81 3.80
N GLY A 520 -1.23 -10.32 3.53
CA GLY A 520 -2.02 -11.14 4.46
C GLY A 520 -2.89 -10.39 5.46
N PHE A 521 -2.92 -9.04 5.47
CA PHE A 521 -3.79 -8.28 6.40
C PHE A 521 -5.26 -8.27 5.94
N THR A 522 -5.51 -8.15 4.63
CA THR A 522 -6.85 -8.14 4.03
C THR A 522 -6.90 -9.07 2.82
N TYR A 523 -8.09 -9.36 2.29
CA TYR A 523 -8.20 -10.10 1.03
C TYR A 523 -7.57 -9.31 -0.12
N GLY A 524 -7.78 -7.99 -0.15
CA GLY A 524 -7.20 -7.09 -1.14
C GLY A 524 -5.68 -7.01 -1.07
N SER A 525 -5.08 -6.87 0.12
CA SER A 525 -3.62 -6.75 0.28
C SER A 525 -2.87 -8.09 0.16
N SER A 526 -3.57 -9.21 0.02
CA SER A 526 -2.96 -10.53 -0.12
C SER A 526 -2.60 -10.84 -1.58
N TYR A 527 -1.30 -10.91 -1.87
CA TYR A 527 -0.76 -10.95 -3.25
C TYR A 527 -1.30 -12.13 -4.08
N GLU A 528 -1.58 -13.27 -3.44
CA GLU A 528 -2.21 -14.46 -4.02
C GLU A 528 -3.61 -14.22 -4.64
N ASN A 529 -4.27 -13.12 -4.31
CA ASN A 529 -5.58 -12.76 -4.85
C ASN A 529 -5.50 -11.74 -5.99
N TRP A 530 -4.34 -11.14 -6.27
CA TRP A 530 -4.23 -10.07 -7.27
C TRP A 530 -4.55 -10.52 -8.69
N GLY A 531 -4.17 -11.74 -9.09
CA GLY A 531 -4.61 -12.30 -10.38
C GLY A 531 -6.13 -12.51 -10.47
N ARG A 532 -6.80 -12.86 -9.35
CA ARG A 532 -8.26 -13.01 -9.28
C ARG A 532 -8.97 -11.66 -9.29
N LEU A 533 -8.38 -10.65 -8.66
CA LEU A 533 -8.88 -9.27 -8.63
C LEU A 533 -8.72 -8.60 -10.01
N LYS A 534 -7.57 -8.75 -10.67
CA LYS A 534 -7.36 -8.33 -12.07
C LYS A 534 -8.41 -8.94 -12.99
N PHE A 535 -8.55 -10.28 -12.99
CA PHE A 535 -9.54 -10.98 -13.81
C PHE A 535 -10.96 -10.47 -13.57
N PHE A 536 -11.37 -10.29 -12.31
CA PHE A 536 -12.67 -9.70 -11.98
C PHE A 536 -12.81 -8.27 -12.52
N CYS A 537 -11.76 -7.44 -12.42
CA CYS A 537 -11.80 -6.08 -12.94
C CYS A 537 -11.92 -6.06 -14.47
N ASP A 538 -11.18 -6.92 -15.17
CA ASP A 538 -11.26 -7.07 -16.63
C ASP A 538 -12.67 -7.50 -17.08
N GLN A 539 -13.30 -8.44 -16.36
CA GLN A 539 -14.67 -8.90 -16.66
C GLN A 539 -15.74 -7.80 -16.55
N PHE A 540 -15.50 -6.77 -15.72
CA PHE A 540 -16.46 -5.70 -15.46
C PHE A 540 -15.96 -4.31 -15.89
N ASN A 541 -14.90 -4.24 -16.71
CA ASN A 541 -14.27 -3.00 -17.18
C ASN A 541 -13.88 -2.01 -16.06
N LEU A 542 -13.41 -2.55 -14.93
CA LEU A 542 -12.84 -1.77 -13.82
C LEU A 542 -11.32 -1.65 -13.96
N MET A 543 -10.74 -0.58 -13.42
CA MET A 543 -9.28 -0.48 -13.26
C MET A 543 -8.81 -1.22 -11.99
N PHE A 544 -7.93 -2.21 -12.14
CA PHE A 544 -7.21 -2.82 -11.00
C PHE A 544 -5.92 -2.05 -10.71
N ILE A 545 -5.81 -1.49 -9.50
CA ILE A 545 -4.64 -0.76 -9.02
C ILE A 545 -4.08 -1.44 -7.75
N PRO A 546 -3.17 -2.43 -7.87
CA PRO A 546 -2.54 -3.03 -6.70
C PRO A 546 -1.72 -1.98 -5.93
N SER A 547 -1.73 -2.10 -4.61
CA SER A 547 -0.94 -1.27 -3.70
C SER A 547 0.22 -2.09 -3.11
N VAL A 548 1.45 -1.64 -3.34
CA VAL A 548 2.69 -2.28 -2.87
C VAL A 548 3.36 -1.44 -1.79
N GLY A 549 4.02 -2.07 -0.82
CA GLY A 549 4.75 -1.36 0.23
C GLY A 549 6.09 -2.00 0.61
N PRO A 550 7.03 -1.23 1.17
CA PRO A 550 8.39 -1.70 1.46
C PRO A 550 8.47 -2.61 2.69
N GLY A 551 7.43 -2.59 3.52
CA GLY A 551 7.25 -3.31 4.77
C GLY A 551 6.17 -2.60 5.60
N TYR A 552 6.00 -2.99 6.86
CA TYR A 552 5.03 -2.37 7.78
C TYR A 552 5.52 -2.54 9.21
N ILE A 553 5.40 -1.50 10.04
CA ILE A 553 5.56 -1.55 11.50
C ILE A 553 5.01 -0.27 12.14
N ASP A 554 3.89 -0.39 12.83
CA ASP A 554 3.16 0.71 13.48
C ASP A 554 3.25 0.69 15.02
N THR A 555 4.12 -0.15 15.59
CA THR A 555 4.13 -0.48 17.02
C THR A 555 4.59 0.65 17.95
N SER A 556 5.08 1.77 17.43
CA SER A 556 5.24 3.03 18.17
C SER A 556 3.88 3.57 18.62
N ILE A 557 2.93 3.69 17.69
CA ILE A 557 1.59 4.24 17.95
C ILE A 557 0.53 3.16 18.21
N ARG A 558 0.70 1.92 17.74
CA ARG A 558 -0.23 0.79 17.99
C ARG A 558 0.55 -0.44 18.49
N PRO A 559 1.09 -0.41 19.73
CA PRO A 559 2.00 -1.46 20.23
C PRO A 559 1.38 -2.87 20.33
N TRP A 560 0.05 -2.97 20.24
CA TRP A 560 -0.72 -4.21 20.17
C TRP A 560 -0.81 -4.82 18.74
N ASN A 561 -0.44 -4.11 17.69
CA ASN A 561 -0.65 -4.52 16.29
C ASN A 561 0.52 -5.33 15.68
N ALA A 562 1.49 -5.76 16.50
CA ALA A 562 2.74 -6.39 16.05
C ALA A 562 2.56 -7.59 15.09
N GLN A 563 1.43 -8.30 15.13
CA GLN A 563 1.04 -9.35 14.16
C GLN A 563 1.07 -8.90 12.67
N ASN A 564 0.83 -7.61 12.42
CA ASN A 564 0.84 -7.02 11.08
C ASN A 564 2.21 -6.47 10.66
N THR A 565 3.22 -6.55 11.53
CA THR A 565 4.60 -6.18 11.20
C THR A 565 5.13 -7.02 10.04
N ARG A 566 5.81 -6.39 9.10
CA ARG A 566 6.48 -7.01 7.96
C ARG A 566 7.85 -6.37 7.81
N ASN A 567 8.88 -7.11 8.25
CA ASN A 567 10.28 -6.69 8.11
C ASN A 567 10.60 -6.42 6.63
N ARG A 568 11.33 -5.34 6.34
CA ARG A 568 11.63 -4.95 4.95
C ARG A 568 12.61 -5.90 4.23
N VAL A 569 13.33 -6.73 5.00
CA VAL A 569 14.36 -7.70 4.54
C VAL A 569 15.29 -7.09 3.49
N ASN A 570 15.94 -5.98 3.83
CA ASN A 570 16.87 -5.23 2.97
C ASN A 570 16.32 -4.89 1.58
N GLY A 571 15.00 -4.68 1.49
CA GLY A 571 14.29 -4.37 0.23
C GLY A 571 13.60 -5.58 -0.40
N LYS A 572 13.93 -6.82 -0.01
CA LYS A 572 13.36 -8.02 -0.63
C LYS A 572 11.85 -8.15 -0.46
N TYR A 573 11.29 -7.64 0.65
CA TYR A 573 9.84 -7.57 0.84
C TYR A 573 9.17 -6.70 -0.25
N TYR A 574 9.77 -5.53 -0.52
CA TYR A 574 9.29 -4.59 -1.53
C TYR A 574 9.37 -5.17 -2.94
N GLU A 575 10.50 -5.79 -3.28
CA GLU A 575 10.68 -6.44 -4.60
C GLU A 575 9.70 -7.59 -4.82
N THR A 576 9.36 -8.34 -3.77
CA THR A 576 8.32 -9.40 -3.86
C THR A 576 6.94 -8.79 -4.09
N ALA A 577 6.60 -7.67 -3.44
CA ALA A 577 5.35 -6.95 -3.67
C ALA A 577 5.26 -6.42 -5.12
N LEU A 578 6.32 -5.72 -5.57
CA LEU A 578 6.42 -5.19 -6.93
C LEU A 578 6.36 -6.30 -7.98
N SER A 579 7.04 -7.44 -7.75
CA SER A 579 6.96 -8.60 -8.65
C SER A 579 5.54 -9.15 -8.78
N ALA A 580 4.80 -9.26 -7.68
CA ALA A 580 3.41 -9.73 -7.72
C ALA A 580 2.48 -8.71 -8.40
N ALA A 581 2.73 -7.40 -8.24
CA ALA A 581 1.97 -6.36 -8.92
C ALA A 581 2.18 -6.40 -10.44
N LEU A 582 3.42 -6.48 -10.92
CA LEU A 582 3.72 -6.54 -12.36
C LEU A 582 3.15 -7.81 -13.01
N GLN A 583 3.19 -8.95 -12.31
CA GLN A 583 2.58 -10.21 -12.75
C GLN A 583 1.06 -10.13 -12.94
N ALA A 584 0.38 -9.17 -12.32
CA ALA A 584 -1.06 -8.92 -12.51
C ALA A 584 -1.36 -7.93 -13.66
N GLN A 585 -0.36 -7.51 -14.45
CA GLN A 585 -0.49 -6.60 -15.61
C GLN A 585 -1.45 -5.38 -15.40
N PRO A 586 -1.28 -4.59 -14.33
CA PRO A 586 -2.23 -3.55 -13.96
C PRO A 586 -2.03 -2.26 -14.76
N SER A 587 -3.11 -1.53 -15.06
CA SER A 587 -3.06 -0.27 -15.81
C SER A 587 -2.36 0.87 -15.04
N VAL A 588 -2.37 0.80 -13.71
CA VAL A 588 -1.69 1.71 -12.76
C VAL A 588 -1.20 0.88 -11.56
N ILE A 589 -0.06 1.23 -10.97
CA ILE A 589 0.41 0.68 -9.67
C ILE A 589 0.43 1.82 -8.63
N SER A 590 0.03 1.51 -7.40
CA SER A 590 0.11 2.44 -6.27
C SER A 590 1.15 1.99 -5.23
N ILE A 591 1.87 2.92 -4.62
CA ILE A 591 2.87 2.66 -3.58
C ILE A 591 2.37 3.21 -2.24
N THR A 592 2.31 2.33 -1.25
CA THR A 592 2.03 2.64 0.15
C THR A 592 3.35 2.50 0.93
N SER A 593 4.09 3.59 1.17
CA SER A 593 3.75 5.00 0.93
C SER A 593 5.00 5.84 0.60
N PHE A 594 4.82 7.13 0.30
CA PHE A 594 5.95 8.05 0.29
C PHE A 594 6.44 8.26 1.73
N ASN A 595 5.59 8.80 2.59
CA ASN A 595 5.94 9.29 3.94
C ASN A 595 4.91 8.94 5.03
N GLU A 596 4.25 7.77 4.98
CA GLU A 596 3.46 7.28 6.13
C GLU A 596 4.40 6.72 7.21
N TRP A 597 4.98 7.65 7.98
CA TRP A 597 5.97 7.32 9.00
C TRP A 597 5.36 6.58 10.19
N HIS A 598 4.07 6.76 10.52
CA HIS A 598 3.47 6.11 11.67
C HIS A 598 3.34 4.60 11.49
N GLU A 599 3.10 4.16 10.24
CA GLU A 599 2.97 2.74 9.91
C GLU A 599 4.26 2.09 9.39
N GLY A 600 5.36 2.84 9.31
CA GLY A 600 6.65 2.33 8.87
C GLY A 600 6.66 1.86 7.40
N THR A 601 5.77 2.39 6.57
CA THR A 601 5.59 2.01 5.14
C THR A 601 6.29 2.97 4.17
N GLN A 602 6.95 4.02 4.68
CA GLN A 602 7.54 5.09 3.88
C GLN A 602 8.70 4.62 2.98
N ILE A 603 8.77 5.11 1.74
CA ILE A 603 9.97 5.03 0.87
C ILE A 603 10.84 6.28 0.97
N GLU A 604 10.35 7.35 1.61
CA GLU A 604 11.15 8.53 1.98
C GLU A 604 12.39 8.11 2.78
N LYS A 605 13.51 8.80 2.56
CA LYS A 605 14.79 8.46 3.17
C LYS A 605 14.76 8.43 4.70
N ALA A 606 15.17 7.32 5.30
CA ALA A 606 15.38 7.17 6.74
C ALA A 606 16.87 7.06 7.11
N VAL A 607 17.24 7.57 8.29
CA VAL A 607 18.61 7.57 8.81
C VAL A 607 18.73 6.81 10.14
N PRO A 608 19.89 6.19 10.44
CA PRO A 608 20.14 5.61 11.76
C PRO A 608 20.06 6.66 12.87
N LYS A 609 19.14 6.46 13.83
CA LYS A 609 18.96 7.34 15.00
C LYS A 609 18.90 6.51 16.28
N ARG A 610 19.61 6.97 17.31
CA ARG A 610 19.58 6.41 18.66
C ARG A 610 19.45 7.53 19.69
N THR A 611 18.65 7.29 20.72
CA THR A 611 18.52 8.12 21.92
C THR A 611 18.95 7.30 23.14
N SER A 612 18.72 7.81 24.36
CA SER A 612 18.88 7.01 25.59
C SER A 612 17.90 5.83 25.66
N ASN A 613 16.70 6.00 25.09
CA ASN A 613 15.55 5.12 25.29
C ASN A 613 15.21 4.29 24.04
N THR A 614 15.52 4.82 22.85
CA THR A 614 15.04 4.30 21.56
C THR A 614 16.21 4.05 20.62
N VAL A 615 16.22 2.89 19.96
CA VAL A 615 17.00 2.66 18.74
C VAL A 615 15.99 2.56 17.60
N TYR A 616 15.99 3.54 16.70
CA TYR A 616 15.11 3.52 15.55
C TYR A 616 15.58 2.47 14.54
N LEU A 617 14.64 1.90 13.80
CA LEU A 617 14.95 1.13 12.60
C LEU A 617 15.47 2.07 11.52
N ASP A 618 16.32 1.54 10.65
CA ASP A 618 16.91 2.24 9.51
C ASP A 618 17.13 1.27 8.34
N TYR A 619 17.79 1.73 7.28
CA TYR A 619 17.93 0.99 6.02
C TYR A 619 19.30 0.30 5.86
N ARG A 620 20.13 0.24 6.92
CA ARG A 620 21.45 -0.43 6.88
C ARG A 620 21.31 -1.92 6.54
N PRO A 621 22.26 -2.50 5.79
CA PRO A 621 23.56 -1.95 5.40
C PRO A 621 23.52 -0.96 4.22
N HIS A 622 22.35 -0.63 3.68
CA HIS A 622 22.20 0.25 2.52
C HIS A 622 22.10 1.74 2.91
N LYS A 623 22.09 2.59 1.88
CA LYS A 623 21.91 4.04 2.00
C LYS A 623 20.46 4.41 2.37
N PRO A 624 20.21 5.61 2.92
CA PRO A 624 18.86 6.16 3.10
C PRO A 624 18.00 6.16 1.82
N SER A 625 18.63 6.21 0.64
CA SER A 625 17.99 6.20 -0.67
C SER A 625 17.52 4.82 -1.18
N LEU A 626 17.77 3.71 -0.46
CA LEU A 626 17.49 2.33 -0.90
C LEU A 626 16.11 2.16 -1.55
N TYR A 627 15.05 2.66 -0.91
CA TYR A 627 13.70 2.43 -1.39
C TYR A 627 13.37 3.26 -2.63
N LEU A 628 13.90 4.47 -2.76
CA LEU A 628 13.80 5.29 -3.98
C LEU A 628 14.53 4.63 -5.17
N GLU A 629 15.73 4.07 -4.92
CA GLU A 629 16.53 3.34 -5.91
C GLU A 629 15.80 2.06 -6.38
N LEU A 630 15.19 1.30 -5.46
CA LEU A 630 14.34 0.16 -5.79
C LEU A 630 13.06 0.57 -6.52
N THR A 631 12.40 1.66 -6.12
CA THR A 631 11.21 2.16 -6.84
C THR A 631 11.57 2.54 -8.27
N ARG A 632 12.70 3.21 -8.53
CA ARG A 632 13.16 3.52 -9.90
C ARG A 632 13.32 2.26 -10.73
N LYS A 633 14.11 1.30 -10.25
CA LYS A 633 14.37 0.00 -10.90
C LYS A 633 13.07 -0.69 -11.35
N TRP A 634 12.06 -0.71 -10.48
CA TRP A 634 10.79 -1.34 -10.78
C TRP A 634 9.82 -0.45 -11.58
N SER A 635 9.92 0.88 -11.47
CA SER A 635 9.19 1.84 -12.31
C SER A 635 9.59 1.75 -13.77
N GLU A 636 10.90 1.67 -14.05
CA GLU A 636 11.45 1.47 -15.39
C GLU A 636 11.03 0.11 -15.98
N LYS A 637 11.10 -0.96 -15.17
CA LYS A 637 10.63 -2.29 -15.58
C LYS A 637 9.13 -2.28 -15.90
N TYR A 638 8.32 -1.71 -15.01
CA TYR A 638 6.88 -1.57 -15.19
C TYR A 638 6.53 -0.76 -16.43
N SER A 639 7.22 0.35 -16.70
CA SER A 639 7.00 1.16 -17.91
C SER A 639 7.29 0.40 -19.20
N LYS A 640 8.25 -0.54 -19.19
CA LYS A 640 8.60 -1.38 -20.35
C LYS A 640 7.57 -2.50 -20.57
N GLU A 641 7.19 -3.22 -19.50
CA GLU A 641 6.17 -4.28 -19.59
C GLU A 641 4.78 -3.72 -19.89
N ARG A 642 4.41 -2.55 -19.34
CA ARG A 642 3.12 -1.91 -19.58
C ARG A 642 2.94 -1.48 -21.04
N ALA A 643 4.02 -1.13 -21.74
CA ALA A 643 3.95 -0.80 -23.15
C ALA A 643 3.55 -2.01 -24.01
N THR A 644 4.00 -3.23 -23.69
CA THR A 644 3.68 -4.41 -24.51
C THR A 644 2.22 -4.83 -24.35
N TYR A 645 1.71 -4.98 -23.11
CA TYR A 645 0.32 -5.40 -22.92
C TYR A 645 -0.72 -4.30 -23.22
N GLU A 646 -0.34 -3.02 -23.35
CA GLU A 646 -1.23 -2.04 -23.98
C GLU A 646 -1.35 -2.23 -25.50
N LEU A 647 -0.28 -2.63 -26.21
CA LEU A 647 -0.36 -2.98 -27.64
C LEU A 647 -1.20 -4.25 -27.84
N ASP A 648 -0.98 -5.29 -27.04
CA ASP A 648 -1.78 -6.53 -27.09
C ASP A 648 -3.28 -6.27 -26.84
N HIS A 649 -3.61 -5.25 -26.04
CA HIS A 649 -4.97 -4.78 -25.78
C HIS A 649 -5.45 -3.63 -26.71
N GLN A 650 -4.74 -3.38 -27.82
CA GLN A 650 -5.08 -2.39 -28.85
C GLN A 650 -5.11 -2.96 -30.28
N LEU A 651 -4.76 -4.25 -30.49
CA LEU A 651 -4.92 -4.90 -31.79
C LEU A 651 -6.40 -4.82 -32.25
N PRO A 652 -6.70 -4.16 -33.38
CA PRO A 652 -8.08 -3.93 -33.79
C PRO A 652 -8.72 -5.21 -34.32
N VAL A 653 -9.99 -5.41 -33.98
CA VAL A 653 -10.89 -6.19 -34.84
C VAL A 653 -11.23 -5.30 -36.04
N SER A 654 -11.04 -5.83 -37.26
CA SER A 654 -11.25 -5.17 -38.54
C SER A 654 -12.72 -4.91 -38.87
#